data_AF-A0A955RVZ3-F1
#
_entry.id   AF-A0A955RVZ3-F1
#
_cell.length_a   1.000
_cell.length_b   1.000
_cell.length_c   1.000
_cell.angle_alpha   90.00
_cell.angle_beta   90.00
_cell.angle_gamma   90.00
#
_symmetry.space_group_name_H-M   'P 1'
#
loop_
_entity.id
_entity.type
_entity.pdbx_description
1 polymer ?
#
loop_
_entity_poly.entity_id
_entity_poly.type
_entity_poly.pdbx_seq_one_letter_code
_entity_poly.pdbx_strand_id
1 'polypeptide(L)'
;SADNFVGGGLGVIGGGAFGANGNPIETSVDNFEITSTGGVYVLNDGALEIGGVSALLNGVQNTGGGIEIYAQSPLTVTEDVVELGGDDIALAALGSSGDDNLVVQNGANVRSETGNGNVLLVAGNDLVIEDGSTIEAEGSGNVGLYAGKDYTNELLTDEGNGFADIIMQGAGSSVVADTGDVTIYAADEVQLTSVTTNGNANIQAERGAIIDALNTASANVTANQVLFDGYLGVGSASNAVDTVASNLEADGNFGGVYISNTGDLTIGDGDAGDGISGIVNQLGDIVVTSSDALTVNENIHTNNNGNINLTALGADPTDDITVNTGVSVSTASGDVTLNSGNDVLLNGTAELSAGGSGSVNVDADQDITMSSDSLIETKDGNITLVAGNDANLATVNADSDSNSVVVGDVLIQAGGAVTDTNAGAANIIADQLEIQSANGIATDADVLETEVNYFVAQNTTSGGIFVENTGALVIGNGVSGTINGVSNAGTSSIQIATNSPLSIDEAVEDTNGNDITLAAYGNTAVDNVVVNADVAASGGDGSVIIAAGNNVSMGNNVTVSAENAGDVSLLAGEDLSDSTINQDGNASADILMGGNSVVSVDAGVALLDARDNIQLGVVTTGTGGTARIIAREGAIIDTNGFDANVIGDQLLLSAEDGVGSFADMIDTQVSTLEAHGNQGGVFVANQGALTLEDFDAAVGTAGEAVTAVGDEIVVTTASPMTINDDVVQSGGLDISLIAFGSADTDDITINADVSATGGAGDIFIVAGDDVIMNAGSTVSAENDGD
;
A
#
# COMPACT_ATOMS: atom_id res chain seq x y z
N SER A 1 33.29 31.86 56.45
CA SER A 1 33.56 32.11 57.88
C SER A 1 34.63 33.19 57.92
N ALA A 2 35.86 32.99 58.38
CA ALA A 2 36.99 33.79 57.86
C ALA A 2 37.78 32.84 56.95
N ASP A 3 37.92 33.20 55.68
CA ASP A 3 38.53 32.30 54.69
C ASP A 3 39.93 31.89 55.13
N ASN A 4 40.28 30.63 54.88
CA ASN A 4 41.57 30.06 55.24
C ASN A 4 42.70 30.71 54.43
N PHE A 5 42.42 31.05 53.17
CA PHE A 5 43.35 31.72 52.26
C PHE A 5 42.64 32.83 51.49
N VAL A 6 43.27 34.01 51.40
CA VAL A 6 42.79 35.16 50.63
C VAL A 6 43.95 35.74 49.83
N GLY A 7 43.79 35.94 48.52
CA GLY A 7 44.84 36.53 47.66
C GLY A 7 44.65 36.23 46.18
N GLY A 8 45.44 36.84 45.29
CA GLY A 8 45.26 36.67 43.84
C GLY A 8 45.71 35.33 43.24
N GLY A 9 46.10 34.34 44.06
CA GLY A 9 46.52 33.03 43.58
C GLY A 9 47.02 32.11 44.69
N LEU A 10 46.67 30.83 44.64
CA LEU A 10 47.06 29.80 45.61
C LEU A 10 47.60 28.56 44.88
N GLY A 11 48.92 28.35 45.02
CA GLY A 11 49.61 27.18 44.48
C GLY A 11 50.09 26.29 45.62
N VAL A 12 49.72 25.01 45.61
CA VAL A 12 50.04 24.06 46.70
C VAL A 12 50.77 22.84 46.15
N ILE A 13 51.86 22.46 46.81
CA ILE A 13 52.52 21.16 46.60
C ILE A 13 52.51 20.44 47.94
N GLY A 14 51.64 19.43 48.06
CA GLY A 14 51.35 18.76 49.34
C GLY A 14 51.58 17.24 49.32
N GLY A 15 51.97 16.68 50.47
CA GLY A 15 52.02 15.23 50.70
C GLY A 15 50.86 14.80 51.61
N GLY A 16 49.66 14.67 51.04
CA GLY A 16 48.40 14.34 51.73
C GLY A 16 47.24 15.23 51.28
N ALA A 17 46.03 14.96 51.78
CA ALA A 17 44.81 15.66 51.36
C ALA A 17 44.82 17.17 51.69
N PHE A 18 44.17 17.95 50.83
CA PHE A 18 43.93 19.39 50.98
C PHE A 18 42.44 19.63 51.27
N GLY A 19 42.10 19.74 52.55
CA GLY A 19 40.71 19.71 53.01
C GLY A 19 40.21 18.29 53.27
N ALA A 20 38.91 18.15 53.51
CA ALA A 20 38.23 16.87 53.63
C ALA A 20 36.77 17.00 53.15
N ASN A 21 36.16 15.92 52.66
CA ASN A 21 34.73 15.88 52.35
C ASN A 21 33.91 16.35 53.56
N GLY A 22 32.90 17.21 53.31
CA GLY A 22 32.07 17.86 54.34
C GLY A 22 32.77 18.93 55.19
N ASN A 23 34.07 19.17 54.98
CA ASN A 23 34.82 20.25 55.61
C ASN A 23 35.90 20.78 54.63
N PRO A 24 35.48 21.41 53.52
CA PRO A 24 36.39 21.94 52.51
C PRO A 24 37.22 23.11 53.07
N ILE A 25 38.33 23.40 52.43
CA ILE A 25 39.10 24.62 52.71
C ILE A 25 38.35 25.80 52.10
N GLU A 26 37.93 26.74 52.94
CA GLU A 26 37.33 28.00 52.50
C GLU A 26 38.44 28.93 51.99
N THR A 27 38.30 29.43 50.77
CA THR A 27 39.28 30.31 50.10
C THR A 27 38.58 31.52 49.49
N SER A 28 39.33 32.59 49.21
CA SER A 28 38.90 33.69 48.34
C SER A 28 40.09 34.08 47.48
N VAL A 29 40.29 33.32 46.42
CA VAL A 29 41.43 33.43 45.51
C VAL A 29 41.00 33.50 44.05
N ASP A 30 41.75 34.25 43.26
CA ASP A 30 41.47 34.40 41.83
C ASP A 30 41.93 33.14 41.04
N ASN A 31 43.07 32.57 41.40
CA ASN A 31 43.69 31.42 40.71
C ASN A 31 44.03 30.28 41.70
N PHE A 32 43.81 29.02 41.34
CA PHE A 32 44.12 27.85 42.16
C PHE A 32 44.82 26.75 41.38
N GLU A 33 45.90 26.21 41.96
CA GLU A 33 46.64 25.05 41.45
C GLU A 33 47.12 24.18 42.62
N ILE A 34 47.07 22.86 42.46
CA ILE A 34 47.57 21.94 43.48
C ILE A 34 48.08 20.63 42.89
N THR A 35 49.16 20.11 43.47
CA THR A 35 49.50 18.69 43.38
C THR A 35 49.45 18.06 44.77
N SER A 36 48.64 17.01 44.91
CA SER A 36 48.36 16.33 46.17
C SER A 36 48.54 14.81 46.03
N THR A 37 48.73 14.11 47.14
CA THR A 37 48.66 12.62 47.18
C THR A 37 47.41 12.12 47.91
N GLY A 38 46.52 13.03 48.30
CA GLY A 38 45.22 12.80 48.93
C GLY A 38 44.14 13.70 48.31
N GLY A 39 42.88 13.59 48.72
CA GLY A 39 41.78 14.33 48.10
C GLY A 39 41.91 15.85 48.22
N VAL A 40 41.24 16.58 47.33
CA VAL A 40 41.26 18.05 47.22
C VAL A 40 39.84 18.55 47.43
N TYR A 41 39.58 19.33 48.48
CA TYR A 41 38.26 19.82 48.83
C TYR A 41 38.32 21.33 49.07
N VAL A 42 37.77 22.13 48.16
CA VAL A 42 37.87 23.59 48.15
C VAL A 42 36.50 24.24 47.97
N LEU A 43 36.24 25.26 48.78
CA LEU A 43 35.11 26.17 48.61
C LEU A 43 35.67 27.59 48.46
N ASN A 44 35.53 28.20 47.28
CA ASN A 44 36.01 29.54 46.99
C ASN A 44 34.87 30.58 47.05
N ASP A 45 35.09 31.63 47.83
CA ASP A 45 34.25 32.82 47.89
C ASP A 45 34.64 33.78 46.76
N GLY A 46 33.85 33.74 45.69
CA GLY A 46 34.01 34.51 44.46
C GLY A 46 34.44 33.66 43.26
N ALA A 47 34.82 34.36 42.19
CA ALA A 47 35.31 33.77 40.95
C ALA A 47 36.57 32.94 41.19
N LEU A 48 36.70 31.81 40.49
CA LEU A 48 37.86 30.93 40.57
C LEU A 48 38.32 30.49 39.18
N GLU A 49 39.60 30.69 38.90
CA GLU A 49 40.30 30.08 37.77
C GLU A 49 41.18 28.93 38.27
N ILE A 50 41.02 27.72 37.72
CA ILE A 50 41.95 26.60 37.91
C ILE A 50 43.05 26.73 36.85
N GLY A 51 44.24 27.11 37.29
CA GLY A 51 45.41 27.41 36.46
C GLY A 51 45.98 28.82 36.68
N GLY A 52 47.10 29.13 36.01
CA GLY A 52 47.67 30.48 35.97
C GLY A 52 48.44 30.92 37.22
N VAL A 53 48.66 30.06 38.22
CA VAL A 53 49.44 30.36 39.44
C VAL A 53 50.94 30.15 39.20
N SER A 54 51.34 29.02 38.62
CA SER A 54 52.76 28.64 38.54
C SER A 54 53.04 27.58 37.47
N ALA A 55 54.02 27.84 36.60
CA ALA A 55 54.53 26.89 35.61
C ALA A 55 55.18 25.59 36.16
N LEU A 56 55.19 25.40 37.49
CA LEU A 56 55.62 24.17 38.16
C LEU A 56 54.45 23.21 38.47
N LEU A 57 53.22 23.70 38.41
CA LEU A 57 51.99 22.95 38.54
C LEU A 57 51.30 22.97 37.16
N ASN A 58 50.34 22.07 36.97
CA ASN A 58 49.49 22.02 35.79
C ASN A 58 48.08 21.73 36.31
N GLY A 59 47.38 22.80 36.69
CA GLY A 59 46.06 22.80 37.30
C GLY A 59 45.99 22.06 38.64
N VAL A 60 45.05 21.13 38.74
CA VAL A 60 44.74 20.34 39.95
C VAL A 60 45.05 18.89 39.66
N GLN A 61 45.94 18.28 40.44
CA GLN A 61 46.26 16.86 40.32
C GLN A 61 46.33 16.20 41.68
N ASN A 62 45.74 15.01 41.80
CA ASN A 62 45.96 14.15 42.95
C ASN A 62 46.03 12.67 42.58
N THR A 63 46.48 11.84 43.50
CA THR A 63 46.67 10.39 43.30
C THR A 63 45.83 9.54 44.26
N GLY A 64 44.79 10.10 44.86
CA GLY A 64 43.87 9.38 45.74
C GLY A 64 42.99 10.30 46.58
N GLY A 65 41.74 9.90 46.80
CA GLY A 65 40.65 10.73 47.33
C GLY A 65 40.09 11.66 46.25
N GLY A 66 38.80 11.97 46.29
CA GLY A 66 38.17 12.80 45.24
C GLY A 66 38.68 14.24 45.15
N ILE A 67 38.39 14.88 44.03
CA ILE A 67 38.53 16.32 43.80
C ILE A 67 37.13 16.94 43.90
N GLU A 68 36.90 17.81 44.86
CA GLU A 68 35.68 18.61 44.98
C GLU A 68 36.07 20.09 45.05
N ILE A 69 35.73 20.85 44.02
CA ILE A 69 36.04 22.29 43.94
C ILE A 69 34.77 23.05 43.61
N TYR A 70 34.37 23.92 44.54
CA TYR A 70 33.19 24.75 44.40
C TYR A 70 33.59 26.22 44.44
N ALA A 71 33.08 27.04 43.52
CA ALA A 71 33.28 28.48 43.49
C ALA A 71 31.92 29.18 43.53
N GLN A 72 31.80 30.31 44.22
CA GLN A 72 30.54 31.09 44.26
C GLN A 72 30.21 31.85 42.96
N SER A 73 30.84 31.49 41.84
CA SER A 73 30.74 32.05 40.49
C SER A 73 31.75 33.14 40.08
N PRO A 74 32.24 33.10 38.82
CA PRO A 74 32.27 31.95 37.89
C PRO A 74 33.34 30.91 38.27
N LEU A 75 33.30 29.72 37.66
CA LEU A 75 34.40 28.74 37.69
C LEU A 75 34.99 28.59 36.29
N THR A 76 36.30 28.76 36.13
CA THR A 76 36.99 28.58 34.85
C THR A 76 38.14 27.59 35.00
N VAL A 77 38.25 26.64 34.10
CA VAL A 77 39.33 25.64 34.05
C VAL A 77 40.19 25.98 32.83
N THR A 78 41.43 26.44 33.07
CA THR A 78 42.39 26.79 32.01
C THR A 78 43.59 25.84 31.94
N GLU A 79 43.75 24.99 32.96
CA GLU A 79 44.72 23.91 33.06
C GLU A 79 44.05 22.64 33.59
N ASP A 80 44.69 21.47 33.40
CA ASP A 80 44.05 20.18 33.65
C ASP A 80 43.63 19.96 35.13
N VAL A 81 42.47 19.32 35.31
CA VAL A 81 42.00 18.76 36.58
C VAL A 81 42.02 17.25 36.45
N VAL A 82 42.98 16.58 37.10
CA VAL A 82 43.22 15.14 36.93
C VAL A 82 43.25 14.41 38.28
N GLU A 83 42.34 13.45 38.47
CA GLU A 83 42.37 12.50 39.58
C GLU A 83 43.02 11.20 39.08
N LEU A 84 44.24 10.90 39.53
CA LEU A 84 45.05 9.76 39.04
C LEU A 84 44.80 8.46 39.82
N GLY A 85 43.91 8.46 40.82
CA GLY A 85 43.63 7.37 41.73
C GLY A 85 42.34 6.59 41.44
N GLY A 86 41.50 7.08 40.52
CA GLY A 86 40.21 6.51 40.17
C GLY A 86 39.04 6.94 41.06
N ASP A 87 39.17 8.06 41.78
CA ASP A 87 38.13 8.66 42.63
C ASP A 87 37.35 9.77 41.88
N ASP A 88 36.25 10.25 42.48
CA ASP A 88 35.34 11.21 41.85
C ASP A 88 35.94 12.63 41.69
N ILE A 89 35.55 13.32 40.64
CA ILE A 89 35.76 14.75 40.43
C ILE A 89 34.40 15.45 40.42
N ALA A 90 34.23 16.46 41.26
CA ALA A 90 33.08 17.36 41.25
C ALA A 90 33.54 18.82 41.18
N LEU A 91 33.12 19.52 40.13
CA LEU A 91 33.37 20.94 39.91
C LEU A 91 32.03 21.68 39.87
N ALA A 92 31.86 22.72 40.68
CA ALA A 92 30.63 23.52 40.63
C ALA A 92 30.85 25.04 40.68
N ALA A 93 30.17 25.76 39.80
CA ALA A 93 29.94 27.20 39.91
C ALA A 93 28.61 27.41 40.66
N LEU A 94 28.70 27.60 41.98
CA LEU A 94 27.58 27.81 42.89
C LEU A 94 26.94 29.17 42.64
N GLY A 95 25.62 29.20 42.43
CA GLY A 95 24.83 30.42 42.23
C GLY A 95 23.72 30.28 41.18
N SER A 96 22.96 31.37 40.94
CA SER A 96 21.90 31.44 39.93
C SER A 96 21.82 32.78 39.16
N SER A 97 22.86 33.59 39.26
CA SER A 97 23.07 34.82 38.49
C SER A 97 23.60 34.52 37.08
N GLY A 98 23.44 35.46 36.14
CA GLY A 98 23.88 35.28 34.76
C GLY A 98 25.41 35.17 34.56
N ASP A 99 26.20 35.37 35.61
CA ASP A 99 27.66 35.20 35.57
C ASP A 99 28.10 33.81 36.06
N ASP A 100 27.16 32.92 36.44
CA ASP A 100 27.41 31.66 37.16
C ASP A 100 27.80 30.49 36.28
N ASN A 101 28.67 30.80 35.33
CA ASN A 101 29.14 29.89 34.32
C ASN A 101 30.27 28.98 34.85
N LEU A 102 30.30 27.76 34.33
CA LEU A 102 31.47 26.89 34.40
C LEU A 102 32.05 26.76 32.99
N VAL A 103 33.30 27.17 32.79
CA VAL A 103 33.97 27.15 31.48
C VAL A 103 35.22 26.29 31.52
N VAL A 104 35.31 25.27 30.68
CA VAL A 104 36.54 24.47 30.46
C VAL A 104 37.16 24.90 29.14
N GLN A 105 38.24 25.67 29.21
CA GLN A 105 38.80 26.37 28.07
C GLN A 105 40.26 26.03 27.80
N ASN A 106 40.77 26.51 26.67
CA ASN A 106 42.19 26.43 26.30
C ASN A 106 42.74 24.98 26.21
N GLY A 107 41.89 24.01 25.87
CA GLY A 107 42.27 22.60 25.73
C GLY A 107 42.56 21.90 27.07
N ALA A 108 42.04 22.43 28.17
CA ALA A 108 42.15 21.81 29.49
C ALA A 108 41.28 20.54 29.57
N ASN A 109 41.76 19.55 30.33
CA ASN A 109 41.04 18.30 30.55
C ASN A 109 40.55 18.20 31.99
N VAL A 110 39.33 17.68 32.17
CA VAL A 110 38.82 17.26 33.49
C VAL A 110 38.67 15.75 33.46
N ARG A 111 39.55 15.02 34.15
CA ARG A 111 39.69 13.58 33.97
C ARG A 111 39.88 12.79 35.27
N SER A 112 39.05 11.77 35.47
CA SER A 112 39.30 10.71 36.45
C SER A 112 39.95 9.52 35.75
N GLU A 113 41.23 9.25 36.06
CA GLU A 113 42.03 8.19 35.46
C GLU A 113 42.05 6.91 36.31
N THR A 114 42.15 5.75 35.67
CA THR A 114 42.50 4.46 36.27
C THR A 114 41.59 3.97 37.41
N GLY A 115 40.27 4.09 37.27
CA GLY A 115 39.29 3.52 38.21
C GLY A 115 37.84 3.60 37.77
N ASN A 116 36.93 3.87 38.72
CA ASN A 116 35.47 3.97 38.49
C ASN A 116 34.94 5.33 38.97
N GLY A 117 35.80 6.35 39.02
CA GLY A 117 35.47 7.67 39.53
C GLY A 117 34.61 8.44 38.55
N ASN A 118 33.58 9.10 39.05
CA ASN A 118 32.67 9.91 38.25
C ASN A 118 33.25 11.31 38.03
N VAL A 119 32.84 11.96 36.95
CA VAL A 119 33.13 13.37 36.71
C VAL A 119 31.82 14.14 36.66
N LEU A 120 31.62 15.07 37.60
CA LEU A 120 30.43 15.88 37.74
C LEU A 120 30.78 17.37 37.58
N LEU A 121 30.21 18.02 36.57
CA LEU A 121 30.31 19.46 36.36
C LEU A 121 28.93 20.09 36.52
N VAL A 122 28.84 21.11 37.38
CA VAL A 122 27.58 21.83 37.64
C VAL A 122 27.79 23.33 37.49
N ALA A 123 26.97 23.97 36.65
CA ALA A 123 26.93 25.40 36.47
C ALA A 123 25.55 25.95 36.90
N GLY A 124 25.58 27.02 37.70
CA GLY A 124 24.38 27.79 38.03
C GLY A 124 23.75 28.48 36.82
N ASN A 125 24.58 28.83 35.83
CA ASN A 125 24.19 29.28 34.50
C ASN A 125 24.86 28.35 33.45
N ASP A 126 25.57 28.89 32.46
CA ASP A 126 26.03 28.12 31.30
C ASP A 126 27.23 27.23 31.65
N LEU A 127 27.22 26.02 31.09
CA LEU A 127 28.38 25.14 31.08
C LEU A 127 28.98 25.15 29.67
N VAL A 128 30.21 25.63 29.54
CA VAL A 128 30.89 25.76 28.25
C VAL A 128 32.13 24.88 28.21
N ILE A 129 32.24 24.02 27.20
CA ILE A 129 33.43 23.23 26.90
C ILE A 129 34.01 23.77 25.59
N GLU A 130 35.15 24.47 25.65
CA GLU A 130 35.76 25.03 24.44
C GLU A 130 36.50 23.98 23.60
N ASP A 131 36.89 24.39 22.39
CA ASP A 131 37.59 23.56 21.43
C ASP A 131 38.90 22.98 22.01
N GLY A 132 39.03 21.66 21.92
CA GLY A 132 40.18 20.90 22.41
C GLY A 132 40.08 20.46 23.87
N SER A 133 39.07 20.90 24.62
CA SER A 133 38.85 20.50 26.02
C SER A 133 38.12 19.15 26.10
N THR A 134 38.52 18.28 27.03
CA THR A 134 37.89 16.96 27.22
C THR A 134 37.43 16.76 28.67
N ILE A 135 36.22 16.24 28.84
CA ILE A 135 35.70 15.76 30.12
C ILE A 135 35.65 14.23 30.05
N GLU A 136 36.40 13.53 30.92
CA GLU A 136 36.64 12.09 30.77
C GLU A 136 36.52 11.33 32.11
N ALA A 137 35.71 10.28 32.13
CA ALA A 137 35.67 9.28 33.20
C ALA A 137 36.08 7.90 32.63
N GLU A 138 37.24 7.40 33.05
CA GLU A 138 37.70 6.07 32.63
C GLU A 138 36.95 4.93 33.37
N GLY A 139 37.03 3.71 32.84
CA GLY A 139 36.47 2.51 33.45
C GLY A 139 34.94 2.50 33.52
N SER A 140 34.37 2.40 34.72
CA SER A 140 32.92 2.43 34.94
C SER A 140 32.43 3.74 35.56
N GLY A 141 33.24 4.80 35.51
CA GLY A 141 32.85 6.12 35.98
C GLY A 141 31.86 6.80 35.03
N ASN A 142 30.89 7.52 35.59
CA ASN A 142 29.90 8.28 34.83
C ASN A 142 30.36 9.73 34.63
N VAL A 143 29.89 10.37 33.57
CA VAL A 143 30.03 11.82 33.38
C VAL A 143 28.68 12.50 33.52
N GLY A 144 28.55 13.45 34.45
CA GLY A 144 27.36 14.26 34.66
C GLY A 144 27.64 15.73 34.38
N LEU A 145 26.90 16.33 33.44
CA LEU A 145 26.97 17.74 33.10
C LEU A 145 25.61 18.38 33.39
N TYR A 146 25.59 19.42 34.23
CA TYR A 146 24.36 20.10 34.62
C TYR A 146 24.52 21.62 34.49
N ALA A 147 23.73 22.25 33.64
CA ALA A 147 23.60 23.71 33.53
C ALA A 147 22.23 24.15 34.06
N GLY A 148 22.20 25.26 34.80
CA GLY A 148 20.97 25.77 35.42
C GLY A 148 20.55 25.03 36.69
N LYS A 149 21.47 24.29 37.32
CA LYS A 149 21.26 23.64 38.62
C LYS A 149 22.14 24.31 39.67
N ASP A 150 21.66 24.32 40.91
CA ASP A 150 22.49 24.70 42.07
C ASP A 150 22.93 23.44 42.82
N TYR A 151 24.23 23.35 43.13
CA TYR A 151 24.87 22.20 43.78
C TYR A 151 25.24 22.53 45.23
N THR A 152 24.24 22.55 46.11
CA THR A 152 24.46 22.86 47.54
C THR A 152 24.37 21.60 48.39
N ASN A 153 25.34 21.41 49.30
CA ASN A 153 25.44 20.22 50.16
C ASN A 153 25.39 18.89 49.38
N GLU A 154 26.11 18.80 48.25
CA GLU A 154 26.18 17.60 47.41
C GLU A 154 24.82 17.18 46.80
N LEU A 155 23.85 18.09 46.76
CA LEU A 155 22.52 17.87 46.18
C LEU A 155 22.30 18.82 45.01
N LEU A 156 21.87 18.26 43.88
CA LEU A 156 21.35 19.03 42.75
C LEU A 156 19.96 19.56 43.11
N THR A 157 19.76 20.86 42.93
CA THR A 157 18.46 21.53 43.15
C THR A 157 18.11 22.40 41.95
N ASP A 158 16.81 22.57 41.69
CA ASP A 158 16.26 23.39 40.59
C ASP A 158 16.33 24.91 40.87
N GLU A 159 17.28 25.35 41.68
CA GLU A 159 17.41 26.75 42.14
C GLU A 159 18.38 27.57 41.27
N GLY A 160 18.85 27.02 40.13
CA GLY A 160 19.74 27.68 39.17
C GLY A 160 19.01 28.56 38.13
N ASN A 161 19.73 29.05 37.11
CA ASN A 161 19.14 29.82 36.02
C ASN A 161 18.35 28.90 35.07
N GLY A 162 17.05 29.16 34.92
CA GLY A 162 16.18 28.40 34.00
C GLY A 162 16.40 28.70 32.51
N PHE A 163 17.48 29.37 32.12
CA PHE A 163 17.86 29.67 30.73
C PHE A 163 19.32 29.31 30.46
N ALA A 164 19.82 28.31 31.18
CA ALA A 164 21.22 27.91 31.14
C ALA A 164 21.46 26.87 30.06
N ASP A 165 22.52 27.09 29.27
CA ASP A 165 22.90 26.24 28.16
C ASP A 165 24.08 25.32 28.51
N ILE A 166 24.13 24.16 27.85
CA ILE A 166 25.37 23.38 27.72
C ILE A 166 25.89 23.60 26.30
N ILE A 167 27.10 24.18 26.19
CA ILE A 167 27.70 24.56 24.91
C ILE A 167 29.03 23.85 24.73
N MET A 168 29.06 22.85 23.84
CA MET A 168 30.31 22.25 23.36
C MET A 168 30.77 23.01 22.10
N GLN A 169 31.91 23.70 22.16
CA GLN A 169 32.41 24.54 21.06
C GLN A 169 33.52 23.85 20.29
N GLY A 170 33.44 23.91 18.96
CA GLY A 170 34.49 23.39 18.08
C GLY A 170 34.61 21.87 18.09
N ALA A 171 35.26 21.33 17.06
CA ALA A 171 35.34 19.88 16.82
C ALA A 171 36.20 19.11 17.84
N GLY A 172 36.98 19.80 18.66
CA GLY A 172 37.83 19.20 19.69
C GLY A 172 37.22 19.16 21.08
N SER A 173 36.02 19.73 21.31
CA SER A 173 35.32 19.58 22.59
C SER A 173 34.73 18.17 22.68
N SER A 174 34.96 17.45 23.78
CA SER A 174 34.50 16.07 23.93
C SER A 174 34.11 15.70 25.35
N VAL A 175 33.11 14.84 25.47
CA VAL A 175 32.68 14.19 26.71
C VAL A 175 32.84 12.69 26.53
N VAL A 176 33.56 12.03 27.42
CA VAL A 176 33.93 10.62 27.28
C VAL A 176 33.68 9.87 28.59
N ALA A 177 32.94 8.77 28.50
CA ALA A 177 32.92 7.74 29.53
C ALA A 177 33.29 6.40 28.88
N ASP A 178 34.04 5.53 29.55
CA ASP A 178 34.38 4.23 28.95
C ASP A 178 33.15 3.31 28.90
N THR A 179 32.71 2.81 30.05
CA THR A 179 31.51 1.95 30.19
C THR A 179 30.45 2.56 31.10
N GLY A 180 30.75 3.70 31.73
CA GLY A 180 29.78 4.46 32.52
C GLY A 180 28.87 5.30 31.65
N ASP A 181 27.81 5.80 32.25
CA ASP A 181 26.80 6.59 31.54
C ASP A 181 27.22 8.06 31.45
N VAL A 182 26.70 8.74 30.43
CA VAL A 182 26.79 10.18 30.28
C VAL A 182 25.42 10.80 30.48
N THR A 183 25.29 11.72 31.43
CA THR A 183 24.09 12.53 31.65
C THR A 183 24.40 13.98 31.35
N ILE A 184 23.63 14.59 30.45
CA ILE A 184 23.72 16.00 30.09
C ILE A 184 22.35 16.62 30.33
N TYR A 185 22.31 17.66 31.17
CA TYR A 185 21.10 18.40 31.47
C TYR A 185 21.35 19.90 31.31
N ALA A 186 20.60 20.53 30.43
CA ALA A 186 20.51 21.97 30.32
C ALA A 186 19.09 22.46 30.62
N ALA A 187 18.99 23.61 31.28
CA ALA A 187 17.70 24.25 31.52
C ALA A 187 17.11 24.88 30.25
N ASP A 188 17.95 25.21 29.25
CA ASP A 188 17.51 25.70 27.94
C ASP A 188 18.08 24.84 26.81
N GLU A 189 19.23 25.15 26.21
CA GLU A 189 19.75 24.45 25.02
C GLU A 189 20.95 23.53 25.32
N VAL A 190 21.05 22.42 24.59
CA VAL A 190 22.25 21.58 24.53
C VAL A 190 22.84 21.64 23.13
N GLN A 191 24.07 22.15 23.00
CA GLN A 191 24.84 22.13 21.76
C GLN A 191 25.90 21.03 21.82
N LEU A 192 25.72 19.99 21.00
CA LEU A 192 26.57 18.80 20.97
C LEU A 192 27.67 18.90 19.92
N THR A 193 28.84 18.35 20.25
CA THR A 193 29.94 18.13 19.30
C THR A 193 30.36 16.67 19.30
N SER A 194 30.78 16.13 20.45
CA SER A 194 31.20 14.73 20.63
C SER A 194 30.95 14.23 22.05
N VAL A 195 30.00 13.30 22.19
CA VAL A 195 29.72 12.52 23.40
C VAL A 195 29.99 11.05 23.07
N THR A 196 30.87 10.40 23.81
CA THR A 196 31.24 9.00 23.56
C THR A 196 31.14 8.16 24.83
N THR A 197 30.42 7.06 24.76
CA THR A 197 30.37 6.03 25.80
C THR A 197 30.04 4.64 25.25
N ASN A 198 30.42 3.57 25.95
CA ASN A 198 29.84 2.23 25.72
C ASN A 198 28.63 1.94 26.64
N GLY A 199 28.33 2.84 27.58
CA GLY A 199 27.10 2.85 28.37
C GLY A 199 25.99 3.65 27.67
N ASN A 200 25.16 4.31 28.47
CA ASN A 200 24.01 5.07 28.00
C ASN A 200 24.34 6.57 27.96
N ALA A 201 23.75 7.30 27.00
CA ALA A 201 23.78 8.76 26.95
C ALA A 201 22.36 9.30 27.14
N ASN A 202 22.12 9.99 28.25
CA ASN A 202 20.86 10.70 28.53
C ASN A 202 21.11 12.20 28.40
N ILE A 203 20.44 12.83 27.43
CA ILE A 203 20.66 14.24 27.07
C ILE A 203 19.31 14.95 27.10
N GLN A 204 19.20 15.95 27.97
CA GLN A 204 17.98 16.70 28.22
C GLN A 204 18.19 18.21 28.09
N ALA A 205 17.26 18.84 27.37
CA ALA A 205 17.10 20.28 27.19
C ALA A 205 15.67 20.66 27.63
N GLU A 206 15.51 21.11 28.88
CA GLU A 206 14.20 21.26 29.53
C GLU A 206 13.28 22.28 28.83
N ARG A 207 13.86 23.29 28.18
CA ARG A 207 13.11 24.39 27.54
C ARG A 207 13.57 24.74 26.13
N GLY A 208 14.76 24.30 25.74
CA GLY A 208 15.36 24.54 24.44
C GLY A 208 15.44 23.27 23.61
N ALA A 209 16.34 23.29 22.63
CA ALA A 209 16.56 22.17 21.72
C ALA A 209 17.87 21.45 22.02
N ILE A 210 18.00 20.23 21.50
CA ILE A 210 19.28 19.51 21.43
C ILE A 210 19.76 19.65 19.98
N ILE A 211 20.93 20.24 19.77
CA ILE A 211 21.41 20.59 18.42
C ILE A 211 22.82 20.07 18.14
N ASP A 212 23.06 19.64 16.90
CA ASP A 212 24.42 19.46 16.38
C ASP A 212 25.07 20.85 16.18
N ALA A 213 26.12 21.14 16.94
CA ALA A 213 26.82 22.42 16.89
C ALA A 213 27.67 22.60 15.61
N LEU A 214 28.06 21.51 14.94
CA LEU A 214 29.05 21.52 13.85
C LEU A 214 28.43 21.34 12.46
N ASN A 215 27.25 20.73 12.37
CA ASN A 215 26.59 20.38 11.10
C ASN A 215 27.52 19.58 10.19
N THR A 216 28.02 18.48 10.72
CA THR A 216 28.92 17.56 10.04
C THR A 216 28.47 16.14 10.31
N ALA A 217 28.63 15.24 9.34
CA ALA A 217 28.31 13.81 9.48
C ALA A 217 29.19 13.03 10.49
N SER A 218 29.92 13.71 11.37
CA SER A 218 30.62 13.07 12.48
C SER A 218 29.63 12.91 13.63
N ALA A 219 29.54 11.70 14.18
CA ALA A 219 28.61 11.40 15.26
C ALA A 219 28.77 12.38 16.42
N ASN A 220 27.68 13.06 16.76
CA ASN A 220 27.57 13.86 17.96
C ASN A 220 27.51 12.97 19.20
N VAL A 221 26.87 11.81 19.09
CA VAL A 221 26.71 10.86 20.19
C VAL A 221 27.05 9.45 19.72
N THR A 222 28.04 8.82 20.35
CA THR A 222 28.33 7.39 20.24
C THR A 222 28.02 6.74 21.58
N ALA A 223 26.99 5.88 21.64
CA ALA A 223 26.54 5.23 22.87
C ALA A 223 25.92 3.86 22.57
N ASN A 224 25.74 3.01 23.59
CA ASN A 224 24.93 1.81 23.40
C ASN A 224 23.43 2.16 23.30
N GLN A 225 22.96 3.07 24.16
CA GLN A 225 21.62 3.64 24.13
C GLN A 225 21.71 5.16 24.20
N VAL A 226 20.86 5.85 23.44
CA VAL A 226 20.69 7.30 23.51
C VAL A 226 19.25 7.65 23.87
N LEU A 227 19.09 8.52 24.85
CA LEU A 227 17.84 9.17 25.17
C LEU A 227 18.00 10.68 24.93
N PHE A 228 17.12 11.24 24.09
CA PHE A 228 17.03 12.67 23.85
C PHE A 228 15.69 13.22 24.34
N ASP A 229 15.71 14.20 25.24
CA ASP A 229 14.52 14.96 25.65
C ASP A 229 14.75 16.45 25.37
N GLY A 230 14.21 16.95 24.25
CA GLY A 230 14.37 18.33 23.81
C GLY A 230 13.03 19.03 23.68
N TYR A 231 12.77 20.04 24.52
CA TYR A 231 11.49 20.73 24.54
C TYR A 231 11.12 21.44 23.22
N LEU A 232 12.11 22.00 22.53
CA LEU A 232 11.98 22.61 21.21
C LEU A 232 12.51 21.72 20.07
N GLY A 233 12.69 20.43 20.33
CA GLY A 233 13.11 19.42 19.36
C GLY A 233 14.53 18.90 19.55
N VAL A 234 14.83 17.87 18.77
CA VAL A 234 16.13 17.19 18.68
C VAL A 234 16.59 17.31 17.23
N GLY A 235 17.67 18.03 16.98
CA GLY A 235 18.13 18.35 15.64
C GLY A 235 17.17 19.23 14.85
N SER A 236 17.40 19.32 13.54
CA SER A 236 16.58 20.07 12.59
C SER A 236 16.62 19.44 11.20
N ALA A 237 15.67 19.80 10.34
CA ALA A 237 15.63 19.32 8.94
C ALA A 237 16.90 19.63 8.13
N SER A 238 17.65 20.66 8.50
CA SER A 238 18.91 21.04 7.83
C SER A 238 20.16 20.51 8.52
N ASN A 239 20.01 19.93 9.71
CA ASN A 239 21.10 19.58 10.61
C ASN A 239 20.56 18.60 11.66
N ALA A 240 20.52 17.31 11.30
CA ALA A 240 20.12 16.24 12.20
C ALA A 240 21.19 16.02 13.27
N VAL A 241 20.83 15.43 14.40
CA VAL A 241 21.83 14.93 15.35
C VAL A 241 22.38 13.62 14.80
N ASP A 242 23.69 13.56 14.57
CA ASP A 242 24.36 12.36 14.08
C ASP A 242 24.69 11.43 15.25
N THR A 243 24.33 10.14 15.14
CA THR A 243 24.52 9.14 16.18
C THR A 243 25.23 7.88 15.69
N VAL A 244 25.86 7.18 16.63
CA VAL A 244 26.23 5.77 16.51
C VAL A 244 25.65 5.11 17.75
N ALA A 245 24.42 4.60 17.63
CA ALA A 245 23.67 4.03 18.73
C ALA A 245 23.01 2.72 18.32
N SER A 246 22.94 1.75 19.25
CA SER A 246 22.18 0.52 19.04
C SER A 246 20.70 0.74 19.31
N ASN A 247 20.37 1.53 20.34
CA ASN A 247 19.00 1.81 20.78
C ASN A 247 18.78 3.31 20.95
N LEU A 248 17.59 3.79 20.60
CA LEU A 248 17.24 5.20 20.63
C LEU A 248 15.82 5.42 21.15
N GLU A 249 15.69 6.41 22.03
CA GLU A 249 14.44 7.00 22.48
C GLU A 249 14.52 8.53 22.36
N ALA A 250 13.42 9.18 21.98
CA ALA A 250 13.40 10.64 21.87
C ALA A 250 12.02 11.28 22.14
N ASP A 251 12.01 12.42 22.82
CA ASP A 251 10.87 13.34 22.91
C ASP A 251 11.29 14.72 22.40
N GLY A 252 10.73 15.15 21.27
CA GLY A 252 10.95 16.50 20.71
C GLY A 252 9.90 17.52 21.17
N ASN A 253 8.88 17.08 21.91
CA ASN A 253 7.83 17.90 22.50
C ASN A 253 7.20 18.88 21.50
N PHE A 254 7.56 20.17 21.51
CA PHE A 254 7.02 21.18 20.59
C PHE A 254 7.85 21.39 19.32
N GLY A 255 8.98 20.71 19.16
CA GLY A 255 9.79 20.68 17.95
C GLY A 255 9.90 19.29 17.34
N GLY A 256 10.56 19.21 16.18
CA GLY A 256 10.76 17.93 15.49
C GLY A 256 11.92 17.12 16.07
N VAL A 257 11.99 15.84 15.70
CA VAL A 257 13.10 14.93 15.98
C VAL A 257 13.76 14.59 14.66
N TYR A 258 15.04 14.91 14.50
CA TYR A 258 15.83 14.71 13.30
C TYR A 258 17.14 14.02 13.67
N ILE A 259 17.25 12.73 13.33
CA ILE A 259 18.36 11.87 13.75
C ILE A 259 18.92 11.12 12.53
N SER A 260 20.25 11.05 12.47
CA SER A 260 21.03 10.36 11.45
C SER A 260 21.97 9.36 12.14
N ASN A 261 21.60 8.09 12.15
CA ASN A 261 22.37 7.03 12.79
C ASN A 261 23.28 6.31 11.78
N THR A 262 24.51 6.07 12.20
CA THR A 262 25.44 5.17 11.50
C THR A 262 25.39 3.79 12.14
N GLY A 263 25.19 2.75 11.31
CA GLY A 263 24.98 1.38 11.74
C GLY A 263 23.50 1.05 11.96
N ASP A 264 23.23 -0.18 12.37
CA ASP A 264 21.89 -0.63 12.76
C ASP A 264 21.31 0.25 13.88
N LEU A 265 20.01 0.51 13.81
CA LEU A 265 19.29 1.26 14.83
C LEU A 265 18.02 0.52 15.27
N THR A 266 17.83 0.43 16.58
CA THR A 266 16.55 0.04 17.17
C THR A 266 15.91 1.25 17.84
N ILE A 267 14.65 1.55 17.50
CA ILE A 267 13.83 2.52 18.21
C ILE A 267 13.07 1.76 19.30
N GLY A 268 13.38 2.07 20.56
CA GLY A 268 12.84 1.38 21.74
C GLY A 268 13.79 0.34 22.37
N ASP A 269 13.23 -0.36 23.37
CA ASP A 269 13.74 -1.52 24.14
C ASP A 269 15.07 -1.40 24.89
N GLY A 270 15.37 -0.22 25.45
CA GLY A 270 16.45 -0.06 26.41
C GLY A 270 16.08 0.45 27.81
N ASP A 271 14.81 0.44 28.23
CA ASP A 271 14.27 0.92 29.54
C ASP A 271 15.32 1.40 30.57
N ALA A 272 15.59 2.69 30.55
CA ALA A 272 16.04 3.42 31.74
C ALA A 272 14.83 4.22 32.20
N GLY A 273 14.15 3.76 33.26
CA GLY A 273 13.31 4.44 34.28
C GLY A 273 12.74 5.86 34.11
N ASP A 274 12.72 6.45 32.91
CA ASP A 274 12.77 7.89 32.65
C ASP A 274 11.45 8.38 32.03
N GLY A 275 10.64 7.46 31.50
CA GLY A 275 9.25 7.69 31.09
C GLY A 275 9.02 7.98 29.61
N ILE A 276 10.08 8.03 28.79
CA ILE A 276 10.00 8.07 27.32
C ILE A 276 9.90 6.62 26.81
N SER A 277 9.10 6.40 25.77
CA SER A 277 8.99 5.12 25.09
C SER A 277 8.81 5.38 23.59
N GLY A 278 9.74 4.85 22.79
CA GLY A 278 9.87 5.09 21.36
C GLY A 278 10.23 6.54 21.03
N ILE A 279 9.48 7.14 20.10
CA ILE A 279 9.64 8.55 19.74
C ILE A 279 8.29 9.25 19.79
N VAL A 280 8.22 10.33 20.58
CA VAL A 280 6.98 11.10 20.78
C VAL A 280 7.21 12.55 20.44
N ASN A 281 6.36 13.14 19.59
CA ASN A 281 6.30 14.58 19.36
C ASN A 281 4.88 15.11 19.57
N GLN A 282 4.76 16.29 20.18
CA GLN A 282 3.52 17.05 20.13
C GLN A 282 3.41 17.83 18.81
N LEU A 283 4.47 18.49 18.36
CA LEU A 283 4.52 19.24 17.09
C LEU A 283 5.77 18.88 16.30
N GLY A 284 5.77 19.17 15.00
CA GLY A 284 6.93 18.96 14.14
C GLY A 284 7.11 17.51 13.67
N ASP A 285 8.02 17.34 12.73
CA ASP A 285 8.24 16.06 12.06
C ASP A 285 9.17 15.15 12.88
N ILE A 286 9.03 13.85 12.70
CA ILE A 286 9.99 12.83 13.13
C ILE A 286 10.69 12.33 11.87
N VAL A 287 12.00 12.52 11.79
CA VAL A 287 12.84 12.05 10.68
C VAL A 287 13.99 11.26 11.27
N VAL A 288 14.01 9.96 11.02
CA VAL A 288 15.07 9.06 11.48
C VAL A 288 15.65 8.35 10.27
N THR A 289 16.96 8.50 10.07
CA THR A 289 17.72 7.79 9.05
C THR A 289 18.73 6.86 9.72
N SER A 290 18.74 5.59 9.32
CA SER A 290 19.78 4.61 9.65
C SER A 290 20.60 4.32 8.40
N SER A 291 21.92 4.17 8.53
CA SER A 291 22.75 3.76 7.38
C SER A 291 22.54 2.30 7.00
N ASP A 292 22.12 1.47 7.95
CA ASP A 292 21.92 0.02 7.83
C ASP A 292 20.45 -0.29 8.26
N ALA A 293 20.19 -1.37 9.00
CA ALA A 293 18.83 -1.75 9.41
C ALA A 293 18.17 -0.73 10.36
N LEU A 294 16.83 -0.68 10.36
CA LEU A 294 16.02 0.07 11.31
C LEU A 294 14.90 -0.80 11.89
N THR A 295 14.97 -1.11 13.19
CA THR A 295 13.92 -1.85 13.90
C THR A 295 13.11 -0.92 14.78
N VAL A 296 11.79 -1.03 14.75
CA VAL A 296 10.86 -0.27 15.59
C VAL A 296 10.21 -1.22 16.60
N ASN A 297 10.65 -1.12 17.85
CA ASN A 297 10.18 -1.93 18.99
C ASN A 297 9.13 -1.23 19.86
N GLU A 298 9.05 0.08 19.75
CA GLU A 298 8.13 0.91 20.52
C GLU A 298 7.46 1.96 19.63
N ASN A 299 6.32 2.47 20.09
CA ASN A 299 5.49 3.33 19.25
C ASN A 299 6.20 4.62 18.85
N ILE A 300 5.97 5.05 17.61
CA ILE A 300 6.40 6.35 17.11
C ILE A 300 5.13 7.14 16.83
N HIS A 301 4.96 8.29 17.48
CA HIS A 301 3.74 9.08 17.31
C HIS A 301 3.97 10.59 17.26
N THR A 302 3.27 11.26 16.34
CA THR A 302 3.09 12.72 16.35
C THR A 302 1.62 13.08 16.66
N ASN A 303 1.39 13.88 17.70
CA ASN A 303 0.03 14.22 18.15
C ASN A 303 -0.70 15.27 17.27
N ASN A 304 -0.01 15.89 16.31
CA ASN A 304 -0.57 16.93 15.43
C ASN A 304 -0.22 16.65 13.95
N ASN A 305 0.15 17.68 13.18
CA ASN A 305 0.39 17.65 11.74
C ASN A 305 1.84 17.30 11.36
N GLY A 306 2.59 16.68 12.28
CA GLY A 306 3.96 16.26 12.00
C GLY A 306 3.97 15.04 11.08
N ASN A 307 4.92 15.00 10.16
CA ASN A 307 5.18 13.81 9.34
C ASN A 307 6.13 12.87 10.09
N ILE A 308 6.02 11.57 9.83
CA ILE A 308 7.01 10.57 10.24
C ILE A 308 7.71 10.06 8.98
N ASN A 309 9.03 10.20 8.91
CA ASN A 309 9.87 9.63 7.87
C ASN A 309 10.95 8.74 8.48
N LEU A 310 10.86 7.44 8.22
CA LEU A 310 11.82 6.43 8.64
C LEU A 310 12.57 5.94 7.40
N THR A 311 13.89 5.98 7.44
CA THR A 311 14.74 5.57 6.32
C THR A 311 15.82 4.60 6.80
N ALA A 312 15.92 3.44 6.16
CA ALA A 312 17.05 2.52 6.27
C ALA A 312 17.78 2.50 4.92
N LEU A 313 19.03 2.96 4.88
CA LEU A 313 19.78 3.13 3.62
C LEU A 313 20.55 1.87 3.19
N GLY A 314 20.68 0.90 4.08
CA GLY A 314 21.41 -0.32 3.84
C GLY A 314 20.72 -1.18 2.78
N ALA A 315 21.52 -1.90 2.00
CA ALA A 315 21.05 -2.79 0.94
C ALA A 315 21.57 -4.21 1.13
N ASP A 316 22.17 -4.52 2.28
CA ASP A 316 22.39 -5.91 2.66
C ASP A 316 21.02 -6.57 2.87
N PRO A 317 20.85 -7.88 2.55
CA PRO A 317 19.59 -8.58 2.80
C PRO A 317 19.10 -8.63 4.26
N THR A 318 19.83 -8.03 5.22
CA THR A 318 19.39 -7.86 6.60
C THR A 318 19.06 -6.41 6.96
N ASP A 319 19.29 -5.48 6.04
CA ASP A 319 19.15 -4.03 6.26
C ASP A 319 17.71 -3.59 6.00
N ASP A 320 16.79 -4.11 6.80
CA ASP A 320 15.36 -3.89 6.64
C ASP A 320 14.85 -2.72 7.49
N ILE A 321 13.68 -2.20 7.13
CA ILE A 321 12.80 -1.57 8.11
C ILE A 321 11.90 -2.65 8.68
N THR A 322 11.99 -2.92 9.99
CA THR A 322 11.10 -3.86 10.68
C THR A 322 10.26 -3.13 11.73
N VAL A 323 8.93 -3.18 11.61
CA VAL A 323 8.00 -2.75 12.67
C VAL A 323 7.50 -3.98 13.40
N ASN A 324 7.80 -4.08 14.70
CA ASN A 324 7.49 -5.26 15.47
C ASN A 324 6.04 -5.35 15.94
N THR A 325 5.64 -6.54 16.36
CA THR A 325 4.24 -6.82 16.72
C THR A 325 3.75 -5.92 17.87
N GLY A 326 2.56 -5.34 17.68
CA GLY A 326 1.93 -4.47 18.68
C GLY A 326 2.50 -3.05 18.73
N VAL A 327 3.35 -2.70 17.76
CA VAL A 327 3.95 -1.38 17.63
C VAL A 327 3.21 -0.58 16.56
N SER A 328 2.95 0.70 16.84
CA SER A 328 2.34 1.62 15.89
C SER A 328 3.28 2.78 15.52
N VAL A 329 3.30 3.10 14.23
CA VAL A 329 3.91 4.31 13.67
C VAL A 329 2.78 5.18 13.16
N SER A 330 2.48 6.29 13.86
CA SER A 330 1.24 7.02 13.63
C SER A 330 1.30 8.54 13.70
N THR A 331 0.50 9.21 12.88
CA THR A 331 0.33 10.67 12.90
C THR A 331 -1.14 11.03 13.09
N ALA A 332 -1.43 12.22 13.64
CA ALA A 332 -2.82 12.69 13.72
C ALA A 332 -3.33 13.29 12.39
N SER A 333 -2.45 13.88 11.58
CA SER A 333 -2.79 14.46 10.26
C SER A 333 -1.63 14.64 9.28
N GLY A 334 -0.41 14.25 9.65
CA GLY A 334 0.75 14.27 8.75
C GLY A 334 0.91 12.94 8.01
N ASP A 335 1.92 12.84 7.17
CA ASP A 335 2.19 11.62 6.41
C ASP A 335 3.08 10.66 7.20
N VAL A 336 2.91 9.35 6.99
CA VAL A 336 3.85 8.32 7.42
C VAL A 336 4.60 7.83 6.19
N THR A 337 5.93 7.84 6.23
CA THR A 337 6.78 7.38 5.13
C THR A 337 7.85 6.44 5.65
N LEU A 338 7.94 5.24 5.06
CA LEU A 338 9.01 4.28 5.29
C LEU A 338 9.77 4.08 3.98
N ASN A 339 11.09 4.27 3.98
CA ASN A 339 11.97 4.03 2.84
C ASN A 339 13.07 3.04 3.21
N SER A 340 13.03 1.82 2.66
CA SER A 340 14.01 0.77 2.91
C SER A 340 14.85 0.49 1.67
N GLY A 341 16.18 0.45 1.84
CA GLY A 341 17.11 -0.04 0.83
C GLY A 341 17.09 -1.57 0.65
N ASN A 342 16.30 -2.28 1.47
CA ASN A 342 15.98 -3.68 1.29
C ASN A 342 14.46 -3.92 1.45
N ASP A 343 14.03 -4.60 2.51
CA ASP A 343 12.63 -4.98 2.72
C ASP A 343 11.95 -4.06 3.75
N VAL A 344 10.61 -3.99 3.70
CA VAL A 344 9.79 -3.45 4.79
C VAL A 344 8.94 -4.57 5.38
N LEU A 345 9.12 -4.85 6.68
CA LEU A 345 8.43 -5.92 7.39
C LEU A 345 7.51 -5.35 8.47
N LEU A 346 6.21 -5.64 8.36
CA LEU A 346 5.20 -5.37 9.39
C LEU A 346 4.81 -6.67 10.11
N ASN A 347 5.37 -6.89 11.30
CA ASN A 347 5.23 -8.14 12.04
C ASN A 347 3.98 -8.18 12.92
N GLY A 348 3.30 -9.33 12.98
CA GLY A 348 2.16 -9.56 13.87
C GLY A 348 1.09 -8.48 13.72
N THR A 349 0.80 -7.76 14.80
CA THR A 349 -0.19 -6.66 14.82
C THR A 349 0.46 -5.28 14.66
N ALA A 350 1.54 -5.15 13.88
CA ALA A 350 2.17 -3.88 13.58
C ALA A 350 1.21 -2.97 12.79
N GLU A 351 1.28 -1.66 13.04
CA GLU A 351 0.37 -0.67 12.48
C GLU A 351 1.10 0.55 11.92
N LEU A 352 0.79 0.94 10.69
CA LEU A 352 1.09 2.26 10.12
C LEU A 352 -0.23 3.03 9.98
N SER A 353 -0.36 4.20 10.63
CA SER A 353 -1.64 4.95 10.63
C SER A 353 -1.43 6.45 10.41
N ALA A 354 -2.11 7.02 9.42
CA ALA A 354 -2.14 8.47 9.22
C ALA A 354 -3.57 9.02 9.35
N GLY A 355 -3.80 9.86 10.36
CA GLY A 355 -5.11 10.49 10.58
C GLY A 355 -5.43 11.61 9.57
N GLY A 356 -6.69 12.08 9.60
CA GLY A 356 -7.15 13.18 8.74
C GLY A 356 -6.89 12.89 7.26
N SER A 357 -6.29 13.86 6.56
CA SER A 357 -5.87 13.71 5.16
C SER A 357 -4.42 13.25 4.98
N GLY A 358 -3.77 12.76 6.05
CA GLY A 358 -2.39 12.27 6.00
C GLY A 358 -2.32 10.97 5.20
N SER A 359 -1.26 10.81 4.41
CA SER A 359 -1.03 9.64 3.57
C SER A 359 -0.05 8.66 4.20
N VAL A 360 -0.09 7.39 3.81
CA VAL A 360 0.96 6.42 4.13
C VAL A 360 1.71 6.02 2.87
N ASN A 361 3.04 6.17 2.87
CA ASN A 361 3.90 5.78 1.77
C ASN A 361 4.93 4.76 2.26
N VAL A 362 4.99 3.60 1.61
CA VAL A 362 5.98 2.57 1.89
C VAL A 362 6.74 2.28 0.61
N ASP A 363 8.05 2.49 0.65
CA ASP A 363 8.97 2.25 -0.46
C ASP A 363 10.05 1.25 0.00
N ALA A 364 10.04 0.06 -0.60
CA ALA A 364 10.99 -1.00 -0.37
C ALA A 364 11.69 -1.36 -1.68
N ASP A 365 13.03 -1.30 -1.69
CA ASP A 365 13.83 -1.69 -2.86
C ASP A 365 13.65 -3.18 -3.22
N GLN A 366 13.20 -4.03 -2.28
CA GLN A 366 12.84 -5.43 -2.52
C GLN A 366 11.38 -5.73 -2.14
N ASP A 367 11.11 -6.30 -0.97
CA ASP A 367 9.77 -6.81 -0.63
C ASP A 367 9.05 -5.91 0.40
N ILE A 368 7.74 -5.79 0.27
CA ILE A 368 6.86 -5.37 1.36
C ILE A 368 6.21 -6.63 1.92
N THR A 369 6.41 -6.92 3.21
CA THR A 369 5.81 -8.08 3.86
C THR A 369 5.00 -7.68 5.09
N MET A 370 3.70 -7.92 5.01
CA MET A 370 2.72 -7.76 6.07
C MET A 370 2.39 -9.13 6.68
N SER A 371 2.36 -9.20 8.01
CA SER A 371 1.72 -10.31 8.70
C SER A 371 0.20 -10.18 8.59
N SER A 372 -0.53 -11.30 8.68
CA SER A 372 -1.98 -11.35 8.51
C SER A 372 -2.80 -10.37 9.37
N ASP A 373 -2.28 -10.00 10.55
CA ASP A 373 -2.95 -9.10 11.50
C ASP A 373 -2.35 -7.68 11.49
N SER A 374 -1.43 -7.39 10.58
CA SER A 374 -0.84 -6.06 10.43
C SER A 374 -1.74 -5.15 9.61
N LEU A 375 -1.60 -3.85 9.83
CA LEU A 375 -2.51 -2.84 9.32
C LEU A 375 -1.73 -1.65 8.76
N ILE A 376 -2.10 -1.23 7.55
CA ILE A 376 -1.76 0.09 7.01
C ILE A 376 -3.09 0.83 6.84
N GLU A 377 -3.24 1.98 7.47
CA GLU A 377 -4.48 2.74 7.38
C GLU A 377 -4.32 4.26 7.27
N THR A 378 -5.30 4.88 6.64
CA THR A 378 -5.54 6.33 6.65
C THR A 378 -7.04 6.59 6.86
N LYS A 379 -7.40 7.80 7.31
CA LYS A 379 -8.83 8.18 7.38
C LYS A 379 -9.37 8.58 6.02
N ASP A 380 -8.74 9.58 5.40
CA ASP A 380 -9.15 10.14 4.11
C ASP A 380 -7.95 10.28 3.13
N GLY A 381 -6.74 9.86 3.53
CA GLY A 381 -5.51 10.06 2.76
C GLY A 381 -5.13 8.86 1.90
N ASN A 382 -4.22 9.04 0.95
CA ASN A 382 -3.86 7.97 0.04
C ASN A 382 -2.85 7.01 0.68
N ILE A 383 -2.84 5.77 0.22
CA ILE A 383 -1.82 4.78 0.57
C ILE A 383 -1.05 4.40 -0.70
N THR A 384 0.28 4.53 -0.66
CA THR A 384 1.16 4.12 -1.76
C THR A 384 2.14 3.07 -1.26
N LEU A 385 2.15 1.90 -1.91
CA LEU A 385 3.05 0.79 -1.63
C LEU A 385 3.91 0.50 -2.86
N VAL A 386 5.22 0.64 -2.73
CA VAL A 386 6.20 0.36 -3.78
C VAL A 386 7.14 -0.72 -3.29
N ALA A 387 7.15 -1.86 -3.98
CA ALA A 387 8.05 -2.98 -3.76
C ALA A 387 8.84 -3.26 -5.04
N GLY A 388 10.17 -3.30 -4.96
CA GLY A 388 11.01 -3.69 -6.11
C GLY A 388 10.80 -5.16 -6.56
N ASN A 389 10.30 -6.00 -5.66
CA ASN A 389 9.93 -7.40 -5.85
C ASN A 389 8.47 -7.60 -5.40
N ASP A 390 8.19 -8.47 -4.42
CA ASP A 390 6.85 -8.90 -4.06
C ASP A 390 6.22 -7.98 -2.99
N ALA A 391 4.90 -7.77 -3.10
CA ALA A 391 4.10 -7.13 -2.08
C ALA A 391 3.15 -8.17 -1.46
N ASN A 392 3.53 -8.67 -0.29
CA ASN A 392 2.73 -9.58 0.53
C ASN A 392 1.93 -8.77 1.54
N LEU A 393 0.64 -8.60 1.30
CA LEU A 393 -0.22 -7.65 2.01
C LEU A 393 -1.05 -8.33 3.10
N ALA A 394 -1.60 -7.53 3.99
CA ALA A 394 -2.73 -7.89 4.85
C ALA A 394 -3.81 -6.82 4.68
N THR A 395 -4.20 -6.11 5.73
CA THR A 395 -5.21 -5.04 5.59
C THR A 395 -4.57 -3.70 5.27
N VAL A 396 -4.98 -3.12 4.14
CA VAL A 396 -4.64 -1.78 3.65
C VAL A 396 -5.94 -0.99 3.51
N ASN A 397 -6.17 -0.02 4.40
CA ASN A 397 -7.45 0.67 4.53
C ASN A 397 -7.32 2.20 4.42
N ALA A 398 -7.75 2.76 3.30
CA ALA A 398 -7.77 4.19 3.05
C ALA A 398 -9.10 4.90 3.42
N ASP A 399 -9.98 4.24 4.18
CA ASP A 399 -11.27 4.74 4.72
C ASP A 399 -11.48 4.32 6.19
N SER A 400 -10.48 4.48 7.06
CA SER A 400 -10.56 3.94 8.43
C SER A 400 -11.64 4.57 9.32
N ASP A 401 -12.16 5.75 8.94
CA ASP A 401 -13.27 6.39 9.66
C ASP A 401 -14.66 6.11 9.08
N SER A 402 -14.73 5.46 7.91
CA SER A 402 -15.94 5.02 7.22
C SER A 402 -16.99 6.13 7.07
N ASN A 403 -16.56 7.37 6.84
CA ASN A 403 -17.43 8.53 6.81
C ASN A 403 -18.18 8.68 5.46
N SER A 404 -17.74 7.96 4.42
CA SER A 404 -18.28 7.96 3.04
C SER A 404 -18.32 9.33 2.34
N VAL A 405 -17.56 10.32 2.82
CA VAL A 405 -17.48 11.69 2.26
C VAL A 405 -16.20 11.88 1.47
N VAL A 406 -15.07 11.53 2.08
CA VAL A 406 -13.76 11.50 1.43
C VAL A 406 -13.18 10.14 1.75
N VAL A 407 -12.73 9.44 0.73
CA VAL A 407 -12.09 8.14 0.87
C VAL A 407 -10.78 8.24 0.09
N GLY A 408 -9.70 7.75 0.68
CA GLY A 408 -8.39 7.76 0.05
C GLY A 408 -8.25 6.71 -1.06
N ASP A 409 -7.26 6.91 -1.92
CA ASP A 409 -6.90 5.96 -2.98
C ASP A 409 -5.75 5.05 -2.52
N VAL A 410 -5.70 3.83 -3.08
CA VAL A 410 -4.59 2.89 -2.89
C VAL A 410 -3.86 2.66 -4.21
N LEU A 411 -2.55 2.90 -4.21
CA LEU A 411 -1.64 2.59 -5.32
C LEU A 411 -0.62 1.53 -4.87
N ILE A 412 -0.54 0.43 -5.62
CA ILE A 412 0.43 -0.64 -5.38
C ILE A 412 1.28 -0.82 -6.65
N GLN A 413 2.60 -0.73 -6.50
CA GLN A 413 3.56 -1.06 -7.54
C GLN A 413 4.52 -2.13 -7.03
N ALA A 414 4.48 -3.32 -7.64
CA ALA A 414 5.35 -4.44 -7.31
C ALA A 414 6.15 -4.87 -8.55
N GLY A 415 7.47 -4.97 -8.45
CA GLY A 415 8.29 -5.58 -9.50
C GLY A 415 8.15 -7.11 -9.58
N GLY A 416 7.46 -7.71 -8.60
CA GLY A 416 7.09 -9.11 -8.48
C GLY A 416 5.57 -9.31 -8.47
N ALA A 417 5.07 -10.17 -7.59
CA ALA A 417 3.65 -10.46 -7.41
C ALA A 417 3.05 -9.60 -6.29
N VAL A 418 1.74 -9.38 -6.35
CA VAL A 418 0.95 -8.84 -5.23
C VAL A 418 0.09 -9.98 -4.69
N THR A 419 0.24 -10.35 -3.43
CA THR A 419 -0.54 -11.41 -2.78
C THR A 419 -0.93 -10.97 -1.38
N ASP A 420 -2.01 -11.50 -0.80
CA ASP A 420 -2.35 -11.24 0.59
C ASP A 420 -2.01 -12.42 1.52
N THR A 421 -2.14 -12.17 2.82
CA THR A 421 -1.84 -13.12 3.90
C THR A 421 -2.98 -13.26 4.93
N ASN A 422 -4.08 -12.52 4.76
CA ASN A 422 -5.18 -12.44 5.72
C ASN A 422 -6.40 -13.30 5.34
N ALA A 423 -6.27 -14.17 4.32
CA ALA A 423 -7.34 -15.01 3.81
C ALA A 423 -8.55 -14.14 3.40
N GLY A 424 -9.77 -14.69 3.38
CA GLY A 424 -10.97 -14.01 2.86
C GLY A 424 -11.51 -12.78 3.63
N ALA A 425 -10.69 -12.06 4.39
CA ALA A 425 -11.03 -10.75 4.94
C ALA A 425 -10.59 -9.68 3.95
N ALA A 426 -11.38 -8.61 3.77
CA ALA A 426 -11.04 -7.52 2.84
C ALA A 426 -9.58 -7.07 3.05
N ASN A 427 -8.75 -7.27 2.03
CA ASN A 427 -7.35 -6.90 2.06
C ASN A 427 -7.22 -5.40 1.74
N ILE A 428 -7.97 -4.88 0.76
CA ILE A 428 -7.88 -3.47 0.35
C ILE A 428 -9.23 -2.76 0.46
N ILE A 429 -9.26 -1.61 1.15
CA ILE A 429 -10.44 -0.73 1.27
C ILE A 429 -10.04 0.68 0.79
N ALA A 430 -10.67 1.22 -0.24
CA ALA A 430 -10.31 2.50 -0.87
C ALA A 430 -11.43 3.04 -1.79
N ASP A 431 -11.28 4.25 -2.34
CA ASP A 431 -12.16 4.72 -3.42
C ASP A 431 -11.68 4.12 -4.75
N GLN A 432 -10.41 4.36 -5.08
CA GLN A 432 -9.72 3.77 -6.22
C GLN A 432 -8.60 2.83 -5.77
N LEU A 433 -8.47 1.71 -6.46
CA LEU A 433 -7.35 0.79 -6.39
C LEU A 433 -6.64 0.69 -7.74
N GLU A 434 -5.37 1.08 -7.76
CA GLU A 434 -4.46 0.88 -8.89
C GLU A 434 -3.36 -0.12 -8.51
N ILE A 435 -3.25 -1.21 -9.25
CA ILE A 435 -2.19 -2.22 -9.04
C ILE A 435 -1.36 -2.42 -10.30
N GLN A 436 -0.04 -2.31 -10.17
CA GLN A 436 0.93 -2.70 -11.20
C GLN A 436 1.82 -3.79 -10.64
N SER A 437 1.85 -4.96 -11.30
CA SER A 437 2.71 -6.07 -10.93
C SER A 437 3.39 -6.70 -12.14
N ALA A 438 4.47 -7.45 -11.91
CA ALA A 438 5.11 -8.22 -12.97
C ALA A 438 4.69 -9.69 -12.95
N ASN A 439 4.44 -10.27 -11.78
CA ASN A 439 4.28 -11.72 -11.59
C ASN A 439 2.92 -12.12 -11.00
N GLY A 440 1.87 -11.34 -11.27
CA GLY A 440 0.49 -11.65 -10.90
C GLY A 440 -0.06 -10.77 -9.79
N ILE A 441 -1.37 -10.77 -9.69
CA ILE A 441 -2.17 -10.13 -8.64
C ILE A 441 -3.07 -11.23 -8.10
N ALA A 442 -2.74 -11.69 -6.89
CA ALA A 442 -3.32 -12.83 -6.21
C ALA A 442 -3.25 -14.13 -7.06
N THR A 443 -4.05 -15.13 -6.71
CA THR A 443 -4.11 -16.44 -7.38
C THR A 443 -5.55 -16.94 -7.53
N ASP A 444 -5.78 -17.99 -8.32
CA ASP A 444 -7.10 -18.65 -8.42
C ASP A 444 -7.53 -19.34 -7.12
N ALA A 445 -6.57 -19.71 -6.28
CA ALA A 445 -6.79 -20.36 -5.00
C ALA A 445 -7.00 -19.38 -3.84
N ASP A 446 -6.58 -18.13 -4.00
CA ASP A 446 -6.56 -17.08 -3.00
C ASP A 446 -6.64 -15.75 -3.76
N VAL A 447 -7.84 -15.19 -3.84
CA VAL A 447 -8.16 -13.99 -4.62
C VAL A 447 -7.94 -12.76 -3.76
N LEU A 448 -7.69 -11.60 -4.36
CA LEU A 448 -7.63 -10.36 -3.59
C LEU A 448 -9.06 -9.89 -3.28
N GLU A 449 -9.49 -9.95 -2.02
CA GLU A 449 -10.72 -9.34 -1.53
C GLU A 449 -10.60 -7.82 -1.36
N THR A 450 -11.48 -7.08 -2.03
CA THR A 450 -11.46 -5.61 -2.03
C THR A 450 -12.80 -5.00 -1.61
N GLU A 451 -12.77 -3.76 -1.15
CA GLU A 451 -13.93 -2.88 -1.00
C GLU A 451 -13.56 -1.54 -1.66
N VAL A 452 -13.75 -1.47 -2.98
CA VAL A 452 -13.36 -0.31 -3.81
C VAL A 452 -14.44 0.05 -4.81
N ASN A 453 -14.52 1.33 -5.18
CA ASN A 453 -15.46 1.82 -6.20
C ASN A 453 -14.85 1.72 -7.61
N TYR A 454 -13.54 1.95 -7.73
CA TYR A 454 -12.81 1.96 -9.00
C TYR A 454 -11.61 1.02 -8.95
N PHE A 455 -11.43 0.21 -9.98
CA PHE A 455 -10.31 -0.71 -10.09
C PHE A 455 -9.63 -0.66 -11.45
N VAL A 456 -8.31 -0.59 -11.43
CA VAL A 456 -7.44 -0.76 -12.59
C VAL A 456 -6.23 -1.61 -12.23
N ALA A 457 -5.79 -2.44 -13.16
CA ALA A 457 -4.68 -3.35 -12.91
C ALA A 457 -3.85 -3.64 -14.15
N GLN A 458 -2.55 -3.83 -13.94
CA GLN A 458 -1.63 -4.28 -14.97
C GLN A 458 -0.71 -5.36 -14.43
N ASN A 459 -0.68 -6.50 -15.11
CA ASN A 459 0.28 -7.58 -14.88
C ASN A 459 1.11 -7.83 -16.15
N THR A 460 2.44 -7.73 -16.08
CA THR A 460 3.27 -7.64 -17.31
C THR A 460 4.04 -8.89 -17.72
N THR A 461 4.24 -9.89 -16.85
CA THR A 461 5.20 -10.99 -17.11
C THR A 461 4.67 -12.39 -16.87
N SER A 462 4.14 -12.68 -15.68
CA SER A 462 3.68 -14.03 -15.29
C SER A 462 2.53 -13.97 -14.29
N GLY A 463 1.87 -15.09 -13.98
CA GLY A 463 0.69 -15.07 -13.12
C GLY A 463 -0.57 -14.54 -13.82
N GLY A 464 -1.61 -14.25 -13.06
CA GLY A 464 -2.91 -13.72 -13.54
C GLY A 464 -3.39 -12.57 -12.66
N ILE A 465 -4.66 -12.18 -12.81
CA ILE A 465 -5.28 -11.12 -12.01
C ILE A 465 -6.55 -11.70 -11.40
N PHE A 466 -6.62 -11.81 -10.07
CA PHE A 466 -7.73 -12.45 -9.36
C PHE A 466 -8.24 -11.52 -8.26
N VAL A 467 -9.46 -11.00 -8.42
CA VAL A 467 -10.06 -10.01 -7.51
C VAL A 467 -11.52 -10.33 -7.22
N GLU A 468 -11.91 -10.23 -5.95
CA GLU A 468 -13.31 -10.28 -5.50
C GLU A 468 -13.66 -9.00 -4.73
N ASN A 469 -14.47 -8.14 -5.33
CA ASN A 469 -14.85 -6.86 -4.74
C ASN A 469 -16.21 -6.93 -4.04
N THR A 470 -16.25 -6.50 -2.80
CA THR A 470 -17.49 -6.25 -2.07
C THR A 470 -18.16 -4.97 -2.57
N GLY A 471 -19.49 -5.00 -2.67
CA GLY A 471 -20.26 -3.86 -3.18
C GLY A 471 -20.23 -3.74 -4.71
N ALA A 472 -20.32 -2.50 -5.19
CA ALA A 472 -20.32 -2.16 -6.61
C ALA A 472 -18.88 -1.93 -7.10
N LEU A 473 -18.57 -2.33 -8.33
CA LEU A 473 -17.25 -2.12 -8.93
C LEU A 473 -17.36 -1.46 -10.30
N VAL A 474 -16.52 -0.45 -10.54
CA VAL A 474 -16.23 0.08 -11.87
C VAL A 474 -14.80 -0.30 -12.24
N ILE A 475 -14.63 -1.10 -13.29
CA ILE A 475 -13.32 -1.26 -13.93
C ILE A 475 -13.07 0.01 -14.72
N GLY A 476 -12.18 0.85 -14.20
CA GLY A 476 -12.00 2.17 -14.72
C GLY A 476 -11.42 3.23 -13.81
N ASN A 477 -11.25 4.42 -14.39
CA ASN A 477 -10.57 5.52 -13.75
C ASN A 477 -11.59 6.54 -13.21
N GLY A 478 -11.86 6.49 -11.90
CA GLY A 478 -12.59 7.58 -11.21
C GLY A 478 -11.83 8.91 -11.21
N VAL A 479 -10.49 8.83 -11.27
CA VAL A 479 -9.51 9.93 -11.36
C VAL A 479 -8.28 9.52 -12.21
N SER A 480 -7.38 10.47 -12.51
CA SER A 480 -6.22 10.28 -13.41
C SER A 480 -5.14 9.34 -12.83
N GLY A 481 -5.34 8.03 -12.93
CA GLY A 481 -4.32 6.99 -12.67
C GLY A 481 -3.22 6.93 -13.74
N THR A 482 -2.21 6.07 -13.53
CA THR A 482 -1.09 5.89 -14.49
C THR A 482 -1.37 4.82 -15.54
N ILE A 483 -2.28 3.90 -15.22
CA ILE A 483 -2.80 2.87 -16.13
C ILE A 483 -4.28 3.12 -16.42
N ASN A 484 -4.80 2.50 -17.49
CA ASN A 484 -6.21 2.56 -17.84
C ASN A 484 -6.72 1.12 -18.05
N GLY A 485 -7.83 0.78 -17.39
CA GLY A 485 -8.45 -0.53 -17.49
C GLY A 485 -7.65 -1.65 -16.82
N VAL A 486 -7.87 -2.88 -17.28
CA VAL A 486 -7.20 -4.08 -16.79
C VAL A 486 -6.44 -4.74 -17.94
N SER A 487 -5.15 -5.00 -17.74
CA SER A 487 -4.32 -5.67 -18.74
C SER A 487 -3.48 -6.79 -18.13
N ASN A 488 -3.52 -7.97 -18.75
CA ASN A 488 -2.71 -9.11 -18.37
C ASN A 488 -1.88 -9.60 -19.55
N ALA A 489 -0.56 -9.49 -19.40
CA ALA A 489 0.45 -10.14 -20.24
C ALA A 489 1.13 -11.29 -19.47
N GLY A 490 0.44 -11.84 -18.47
CA GLY A 490 0.87 -12.96 -17.65
C GLY A 490 0.52 -14.33 -18.24
N THR A 491 0.78 -15.38 -17.48
CA THR A 491 0.63 -16.78 -17.91
C THR A 491 -0.63 -17.46 -17.35
N SER A 492 -1.51 -16.69 -16.71
CA SER A 492 -2.76 -17.15 -16.11
C SER A 492 -3.85 -16.11 -16.35
N SER A 493 -5.10 -16.49 -16.06
CA SER A 493 -6.31 -15.76 -16.43
C SER A 493 -6.53 -14.44 -15.68
N ILE A 494 -7.48 -13.65 -16.19
CA ILE A 494 -8.13 -12.56 -15.46
C ILE A 494 -9.44 -13.08 -14.88
N GLN A 495 -9.65 -12.94 -13.58
CA GLN A 495 -10.91 -13.20 -12.90
C GLN A 495 -11.23 -12.01 -11.99
N ILE A 496 -12.30 -11.29 -12.31
CA ILE A 496 -12.79 -10.18 -11.50
C ILE A 496 -14.26 -10.42 -11.21
N ALA A 497 -14.58 -10.54 -9.93
CA ALA A 497 -15.94 -10.72 -9.47
C ALA A 497 -16.33 -9.62 -8.48
N THR A 498 -17.63 -9.36 -8.36
CA THR A 498 -18.14 -8.40 -7.39
C THR A 498 -19.54 -8.76 -6.89
N ASN A 499 -19.90 -8.32 -5.69
CA ASN A 499 -21.25 -8.47 -5.10
C ASN A 499 -22.34 -7.64 -5.80
N SER A 500 -21.96 -6.92 -6.85
CA SER A 500 -22.78 -6.15 -7.79
C SER A 500 -23.06 -4.68 -7.43
N PRO A 501 -23.30 -3.85 -8.47
CA PRO A 501 -23.12 -4.14 -9.91
C PRO A 501 -21.66 -4.09 -10.36
N LEU A 502 -21.37 -4.60 -11.55
CA LEU A 502 -20.09 -4.41 -12.26
C LEU A 502 -20.27 -3.49 -13.48
N SER A 503 -19.49 -2.43 -13.60
CA SER A 503 -19.38 -1.62 -14.83
C SER A 503 -17.97 -1.73 -15.40
N ILE A 504 -17.85 -1.92 -16.70
CA ILE A 504 -16.59 -2.00 -17.43
C ILE A 504 -16.49 -0.77 -18.31
N ASP A 505 -15.88 0.28 -17.79
CA ASP A 505 -15.80 1.60 -18.45
C ASP A 505 -14.47 1.79 -19.19
N GLU A 506 -13.47 0.96 -18.86
CA GLU A 506 -12.19 0.88 -19.52
C GLU A 506 -11.88 -0.57 -19.95
N ALA A 507 -11.00 -0.71 -20.94
CA ALA A 507 -10.75 -2.00 -21.59
C ALA A 507 -10.21 -3.06 -20.62
N VAL A 508 -10.62 -4.31 -20.83
CA VAL A 508 -10.08 -5.50 -20.15
C VAL A 508 -9.43 -6.40 -21.20
N GLU A 509 -8.11 -6.55 -21.14
CA GLU A 509 -7.35 -7.27 -22.17
C GLU A 509 -6.43 -8.33 -21.56
N ASP A 510 -6.55 -9.57 -22.03
CA ASP A 510 -5.51 -10.59 -21.89
C ASP A 510 -4.77 -10.72 -23.23
N THR A 511 -3.44 -10.57 -23.20
CA THR A 511 -2.59 -10.53 -24.42
C THR A 511 -1.82 -11.82 -24.68
N ASN A 512 -1.92 -12.80 -23.78
CA ASN A 512 -1.26 -14.11 -23.90
C ASN A 512 -2.24 -15.25 -24.15
N GLY A 513 -3.53 -14.94 -24.29
CA GLY A 513 -4.58 -15.87 -24.64
C GLY A 513 -5.01 -16.75 -23.48
N ASN A 514 -4.99 -16.21 -22.26
CA ASN A 514 -5.65 -16.83 -21.11
C ASN A 514 -7.13 -16.42 -21.04
N ASP A 515 -7.86 -17.03 -20.12
CA ASP A 515 -9.29 -16.75 -19.97
C ASP A 515 -9.52 -15.40 -19.27
N ILE A 516 -10.68 -14.80 -19.53
CA ILE A 516 -11.20 -13.62 -18.84
C ILE A 516 -12.56 -13.97 -18.26
N THR A 517 -12.74 -13.87 -16.95
CA THR A 517 -14.03 -14.03 -16.28
C THR A 517 -14.40 -12.75 -15.54
N LEU A 518 -15.53 -12.14 -15.90
CA LEU A 518 -16.07 -10.94 -15.28
C LEU A 518 -17.47 -11.25 -14.75
N ALA A 519 -17.68 -11.15 -13.43
CA ALA A 519 -18.92 -11.57 -12.80
C ALA A 519 -19.50 -10.52 -11.83
N ALA A 520 -20.81 -10.32 -11.90
CA ALA A 520 -21.58 -9.62 -10.88
C ALA A 520 -22.53 -10.62 -10.20
N TYR A 521 -22.27 -10.95 -8.94
CA TYR A 521 -23.02 -11.96 -8.18
C TYR A 521 -24.39 -11.46 -7.73
N GLY A 522 -25.24 -12.39 -7.27
CA GLY A 522 -26.57 -12.10 -6.76
C GLY A 522 -27.72 -12.47 -7.71
N ASN A 523 -28.95 -12.08 -7.36
CA ASN A 523 -30.19 -12.46 -8.06
C ASN A 523 -31.29 -11.38 -8.03
N THR A 524 -30.94 -10.17 -7.63
CA THR A 524 -31.79 -8.98 -7.56
C THR A 524 -31.66 -8.14 -8.82
N ALA A 525 -32.59 -7.19 -9.04
CA ALA A 525 -32.59 -6.35 -10.24
C ALA A 525 -31.39 -5.40 -10.37
N VAL A 526 -30.56 -5.25 -9.32
CA VAL A 526 -29.34 -4.42 -9.38
C VAL A 526 -28.10 -5.21 -9.78
N ASP A 527 -28.20 -6.55 -9.86
CA ASP A 527 -27.08 -7.47 -10.06
C ASP A 527 -26.62 -7.56 -11.51
N ASN A 528 -26.32 -6.41 -12.09
CA ASN A 528 -26.04 -6.25 -13.52
C ASN A 528 -24.54 -6.16 -13.80
N VAL A 529 -24.16 -6.61 -14.99
CA VAL A 529 -22.91 -6.23 -15.64
C VAL A 529 -23.21 -5.24 -16.77
N VAL A 530 -22.52 -4.11 -16.78
CA VAL A 530 -22.56 -3.12 -17.86
C VAL A 530 -21.21 -3.07 -18.56
N VAL A 531 -21.19 -3.26 -19.88
CA VAL A 531 -19.98 -3.28 -20.70
C VAL A 531 -19.96 -2.02 -21.57
N ASN A 532 -19.16 -1.02 -21.19
CA ASN A 532 -19.01 0.25 -21.90
C ASN A 532 -17.68 0.36 -22.67
N ALA A 533 -16.76 -0.58 -22.46
CA ALA A 533 -15.46 -0.68 -23.12
C ALA A 533 -15.15 -2.11 -23.57
N ASP A 534 -14.18 -2.26 -24.47
CA ASP A 534 -13.85 -3.53 -25.09
C ASP A 534 -13.29 -4.55 -24.08
N VAL A 535 -13.64 -5.82 -24.24
CA VAL A 535 -13.10 -6.95 -23.48
C VAL A 535 -12.52 -7.97 -24.46
N ALA A 536 -11.22 -8.26 -24.37
CA ALA A 536 -10.54 -9.08 -25.36
C ALA A 536 -9.56 -10.10 -24.76
N ALA A 537 -9.78 -11.38 -25.05
CA ALA A 537 -8.78 -12.44 -24.88
C ALA A 537 -8.05 -12.66 -26.23
N SER A 538 -6.84 -12.12 -26.34
CA SER A 538 -6.02 -12.10 -27.56
C SER A 538 -4.73 -12.92 -27.39
N GLY A 539 -4.15 -13.39 -28.49
CA GLY A 539 -2.83 -14.05 -28.46
C GLY A 539 -2.82 -15.55 -28.17
N GLY A 540 -3.98 -16.19 -28.01
CA GLY A 540 -4.12 -17.64 -27.82
C GLY A 540 -5.58 -18.13 -27.93
N ASP A 541 -5.91 -19.22 -27.23
CA ASP A 541 -7.23 -19.90 -27.28
C ASP A 541 -8.11 -19.57 -26.04
N GLY A 542 -7.76 -18.51 -25.29
CA GLY A 542 -8.46 -18.12 -24.07
C GLY A 542 -9.89 -17.65 -24.33
N SER A 543 -10.78 -17.93 -23.39
CA SER A 543 -12.21 -17.63 -23.48
C SER A 543 -12.61 -16.44 -22.63
N VAL A 544 -13.68 -15.74 -23.02
CA VAL A 544 -14.27 -14.64 -22.25
C VAL A 544 -15.62 -15.06 -21.70
N ILE A 545 -15.81 -14.93 -20.38
CA ILE A 545 -17.09 -15.15 -19.69
C ILE A 545 -17.49 -13.84 -19.02
N ILE A 546 -18.68 -13.35 -19.35
CA ILE A 546 -19.33 -12.23 -18.66
C ILE A 546 -20.65 -12.73 -18.08
N ALA A 547 -20.75 -12.76 -16.76
CA ALA A 547 -21.92 -13.28 -16.05
C ALA A 547 -22.54 -12.24 -15.12
N ALA A 548 -23.85 -12.10 -15.19
CA ALA A 548 -24.61 -11.20 -14.33
C ALA A 548 -25.73 -11.95 -13.62
N GLY A 549 -25.88 -11.68 -12.32
CA GLY A 549 -27.02 -12.11 -11.53
C GLY A 549 -28.37 -11.62 -12.08
N ASN A 550 -28.38 -10.51 -12.82
CA ASN A 550 -29.50 -10.00 -13.59
C ASN A 550 -29.04 -9.73 -15.03
N ASN A 551 -28.96 -8.47 -15.48
CA ASN A 551 -28.74 -8.19 -16.89
C ASN A 551 -27.26 -8.07 -17.25
N VAL A 552 -26.91 -8.53 -18.45
CA VAL A 552 -25.68 -8.15 -19.15
C VAL A 552 -26.05 -7.09 -20.19
N SER A 553 -25.53 -5.86 -20.06
CA SER A 553 -25.83 -4.75 -20.97
C SER A 553 -24.56 -4.29 -21.68
N MET A 554 -24.50 -4.34 -23.00
CA MET A 554 -23.40 -3.83 -23.81
C MET A 554 -23.74 -2.47 -24.42
N GLY A 555 -22.88 -1.48 -24.22
CA GLY A 555 -22.96 -0.19 -24.87
C GLY A 555 -22.80 -0.30 -26.39
N ASN A 556 -23.25 0.73 -27.13
CA ASN A 556 -23.01 0.79 -28.56
C ASN A 556 -21.51 0.88 -28.86
N ASN A 557 -21.06 0.22 -29.93
CA ASN A 557 -19.67 0.27 -30.40
C ASN A 557 -18.65 -0.36 -29.42
N VAL A 558 -19.10 -1.29 -28.58
CA VAL A 558 -18.28 -2.10 -27.69
C VAL A 558 -18.09 -3.49 -28.27
N THR A 559 -16.89 -4.05 -28.16
CA THR A 559 -16.55 -5.40 -28.62
C THR A 559 -16.16 -6.31 -27.45
N VAL A 560 -16.76 -7.49 -27.38
CA VAL A 560 -16.29 -8.60 -26.53
C VAL A 560 -15.77 -9.69 -27.45
N SER A 561 -14.49 -10.06 -27.34
CA SER A 561 -13.86 -10.96 -28.30
C SER A 561 -12.91 -11.99 -27.70
N ALA A 562 -12.87 -13.16 -28.33
CA ALA A 562 -11.85 -14.18 -28.15
C ALA A 562 -11.27 -14.60 -29.52
N GLU A 563 -9.95 -14.77 -29.60
CA GLU A 563 -9.26 -15.19 -30.83
C GLU A 563 -9.15 -16.72 -30.94
N ASN A 564 -8.81 -17.21 -32.14
CA ASN A 564 -8.50 -18.62 -32.42
C ASN A 564 -9.63 -19.58 -32.02
N ALA A 565 -9.41 -20.50 -31.08
CA ALA A 565 -10.42 -21.44 -30.61
C ALA A 565 -11.15 -20.97 -29.34
N GLY A 566 -10.89 -19.74 -28.87
CA GLY A 566 -11.51 -19.20 -27.66
C GLY A 566 -13.01 -18.92 -27.83
N ASP A 567 -13.75 -19.13 -26.74
CA ASP A 567 -15.20 -18.91 -26.67
C ASP A 567 -15.52 -17.53 -26.09
N VAL A 568 -16.69 -16.99 -26.40
CA VAL A 568 -17.25 -15.83 -25.68
C VAL A 568 -18.63 -16.22 -25.15
N SER A 569 -18.83 -16.10 -23.84
CA SER A 569 -20.09 -16.37 -23.16
C SER A 569 -20.62 -15.13 -22.46
N LEU A 570 -21.79 -14.65 -22.88
CA LEU A 570 -22.58 -13.66 -22.15
C LEU A 570 -23.73 -14.37 -21.45
N LEU A 571 -23.78 -14.27 -20.13
CA LEU A 571 -24.70 -15.03 -19.29
C LEU A 571 -25.50 -14.08 -18.40
N ALA A 572 -26.79 -13.93 -18.69
CA ALA A 572 -27.70 -13.13 -17.87
C ALA A 572 -28.62 -14.02 -17.04
N GLY A 573 -28.75 -13.71 -15.75
CA GLY A 573 -29.52 -14.50 -14.79
C GLY A 573 -28.73 -15.63 -14.16
N GLU A 574 -27.40 -15.49 -14.10
CA GLU A 574 -26.46 -16.44 -13.50
C GLU A 574 -25.78 -15.83 -12.28
N ASP A 575 -25.87 -16.50 -11.12
CA ASP A 575 -25.07 -16.18 -9.94
C ASP A 575 -23.83 -17.07 -9.92
N LEU A 576 -22.75 -16.62 -10.54
CA LEU A 576 -21.53 -17.43 -10.71
C LEU A 576 -20.72 -17.64 -9.41
N SER A 577 -21.27 -17.30 -8.24
CA SER A 577 -20.61 -17.50 -6.94
C SER A 577 -20.32 -18.98 -6.63
N ASP A 578 -20.99 -19.92 -7.30
CA ASP A 578 -20.71 -21.36 -7.20
C ASP A 578 -19.90 -21.93 -8.38
N SER A 579 -19.47 -21.07 -9.31
CA SER A 579 -18.76 -21.43 -10.55
C SER A 579 -19.52 -22.42 -11.46
N THR A 580 -20.84 -22.50 -11.33
CA THR A 580 -21.71 -23.30 -12.19
C THR A 580 -22.66 -22.42 -12.98
N ILE A 581 -22.97 -22.84 -14.20
CA ILE A 581 -23.98 -22.18 -15.05
C ILE A 581 -25.27 -22.96 -14.86
N ASN A 582 -26.23 -22.37 -14.16
CA ASN A 582 -27.43 -23.09 -13.70
C ASN A 582 -28.72 -22.22 -13.64
N GLN A 583 -28.63 -20.95 -14.01
CA GLN A 583 -29.68 -19.93 -14.01
C GLN A 583 -30.28 -19.65 -12.62
N ASP A 584 -29.44 -19.59 -11.58
CA ASP A 584 -29.83 -19.25 -10.20
C ASP A 584 -29.86 -17.75 -9.87
N GLY A 585 -29.61 -16.89 -10.86
CA GLY A 585 -29.81 -15.44 -10.79
C GLY A 585 -31.29 -15.01 -10.88
N ASN A 586 -31.52 -13.81 -11.39
CA ASN A 586 -32.82 -13.17 -11.54
C ASN A 586 -33.61 -13.76 -12.72
N ALA A 587 -34.91 -13.98 -12.52
CA ALA A 587 -35.77 -14.57 -13.55
C ALA A 587 -36.12 -13.63 -14.72
N SER A 588 -35.94 -12.32 -14.57
CA SER A 588 -36.19 -11.31 -15.61
C SER A 588 -34.88 -10.79 -16.21
N ALA A 589 -33.84 -11.63 -16.19
CA ALA A 589 -32.51 -11.28 -16.64
C ALA A 589 -32.43 -11.31 -18.17
N ASP A 590 -32.07 -10.16 -18.74
CA ASP A 590 -31.93 -9.95 -20.17
C ASP A 590 -30.45 -9.80 -20.57
N ILE A 591 -30.12 -10.15 -21.81
CA ILE A 591 -28.93 -9.62 -22.49
C ILE A 591 -29.37 -8.43 -23.35
N LEU A 592 -28.78 -7.26 -23.12
CA LEU A 592 -29.07 -6.03 -23.86
C LEU A 592 -27.86 -5.58 -24.66
N MET A 593 -27.80 -5.91 -25.93
CA MET A 593 -26.77 -5.41 -26.84
C MET A 593 -27.19 -4.10 -27.48
N GLY A 594 -26.27 -3.13 -27.56
CA GLY A 594 -26.43 -1.98 -28.45
C GLY A 594 -26.40 -2.43 -29.92
N GLY A 595 -27.11 -1.75 -30.81
CA GLY A 595 -27.19 -2.18 -32.22
C GLY A 595 -25.83 -2.30 -32.93
N ASN A 596 -24.80 -1.59 -32.47
CA ASN A 596 -23.44 -1.71 -33.00
C ASN A 596 -22.46 -2.44 -32.05
N SER A 597 -22.94 -3.04 -30.97
CA SER A 597 -22.07 -3.82 -30.08
C SER A 597 -21.78 -5.18 -30.72
N VAL A 598 -20.57 -5.69 -30.53
CA VAL A 598 -20.06 -6.88 -31.21
C VAL A 598 -19.64 -7.93 -30.20
N VAL A 599 -20.11 -9.17 -30.38
CA VAL A 599 -19.51 -10.36 -29.78
C VAL A 599 -18.76 -11.09 -30.89
N SER A 600 -17.47 -11.33 -30.73
CA SER A 600 -16.63 -11.91 -31.78
C SER A 600 -15.85 -13.13 -31.32
N VAL A 601 -15.93 -14.20 -32.10
CA VAL A 601 -15.06 -15.39 -31.97
C VAL A 601 -14.52 -15.77 -33.34
N ASP A 602 -13.37 -16.44 -33.40
CA ASP A 602 -12.86 -17.03 -34.64
C ASP A 602 -13.49 -18.42 -34.87
N ALA A 603 -12.87 -19.49 -34.39
CA ALA A 603 -13.35 -20.87 -34.54
C ALA A 603 -14.10 -21.40 -33.29
N GLY A 604 -14.20 -20.60 -32.24
CA GLY A 604 -14.90 -20.94 -31.00
C GLY A 604 -16.42 -20.73 -31.07
N VAL A 605 -17.04 -20.70 -29.90
CA VAL A 605 -18.48 -20.53 -29.69
C VAL A 605 -18.76 -19.15 -29.10
N ALA A 606 -19.64 -18.39 -29.77
CA ALA A 606 -20.27 -17.22 -29.17
C ALA A 606 -21.60 -17.67 -28.53
N LEU A 607 -21.62 -17.82 -27.21
CA LEU A 607 -22.80 -18.18 -26.42
C LEU A 607 -23.42 -16.92 -25.80
N LEU A 608 -24.65 -16.62 -26.16
CA LEU A 608 -25.49 -15.66 -25.45
C LEU A 608 -26.63 -16.45 -24.81
N ASP A 609 -26.64 -16.50 -23.48
CA ASP A 609 -27.64 -17.24 -22.70
C ASP A 609 -28.31 -16.28 -21.71
N ALA A 610 -29.56 -15.92 -21.99
CA ALA A 610 -30.37 -15.06 -21.14
C ALA A 610 -31.54 -15.86 -20.56
N ARG A 611 -31.91 -15.53 -19.34
CA ARG A 611 -33.10 -16.11 -18.72
C ARG A 611 -34.39 -15.64 -19.37
N ASP A 612 -34.50 -14.35 -19.65
CA ASP A 612 -35.65 -13.72 -20.30
C ASP A 612 -35.28 -13.37 -21.76
N ASN A 613 -35.09 -12.10 -22.11
CA ASN A 613 -34.92 -11.67 -23.50
C ASN A 613 -33.45 -11.46 -23.89
N ILE A 614 -33.19 -11.59 -25.19
CA ILE A 614 -31.96 -11.13 -25.82
C ILE A 614 -32.31 -10.03 -26.83
N GLN A 615 -31.91 -8.80 -26.52
CA GLN A 615 -31.81 -7.73 -27.50
C GLN A 615 -30.46 -7.88 -28.21
N LEU A 616 -30.49 -8.27 -29.48
CA LEU A 616 -29.34 -8.73 -30.23
C LEU A 616 -28.72 -7.59 -31.05
N GLY A 617 -27.41 -7.39 -30.86
CA GLY A 617 -26.59 -6.48 -31.65
C GLY A 617 -25.95 -7.25 -32.80
N VAL A 618 -24.61 -7.32 -32.81
CA VAL A 618 -23.83 -8.07 -33.79
C VAL A 618 -23.07 -9.22 -33.12
N VAL A 619 -23.15 -10.42 -33.69
CA VAL A 619 -22.35 -11.59 -33.35
C VAL A 619 -21.58 -12.03 -34.59
N THR A 620 -20.26 -12.08 -34.51
CA THR A 620 -19.38 -12.52 -35.59
C THR A 620 -18.66 -13.80 -35.20
N THR A 621 -18.78 -14.83 -36.04
CA THR A 621 -17.95 -16.03 -35.95
C THR A 621 -17.08 -16.19 -37.20
N GLY A 622 -15.85 -16.64 -37.00
CA GLY A 622 -14.96 -17.06 -38.08
C GLY A 622 -15.37 -18.40 -38.69
N THR A 623 -14.51 -18.92 -39.58
CA THR A 623 -14.78 -20.22 -40.24
C THR A 623 -14.76 -21.36 -39.23
N GLY A 624 -15.86 -22.11 -39.14
CA GLY A 624 -16.02 -23.23 -38.21
C GLY A 624 -16.46 -22.82 -36.80
N GLY A 625 -16.62 -21.52 -36.52
CA GLY A 625 -17.19 -21.04 -35.27
C GLY A 625 -18.73 -21.08 -35.28
N THR A 626 -19.31 -21.12 -34.08
CA THR A 626 -20.78 -21.27 -33.90
C THR A 626 -21.32 -20.15 -33.03
N ALA A 627 -22.40 -19.50 -33.48
CA ALA A 627 -23.19 -18.60 -32.65
C ALA A 627 -24.36 -19.37 -32.02
N ARG A 628 -24.46 -19.37 -30.68
CA ARG A 628 -25.56 -19.98 -29.92
C ARG A 628 -26.25 -18.89 -29.12
N ILE A 629 -27.49 -18.59 -29.47
CA ILE A 629 -28.25 -17.49 -28.88
C ILE A 629 -29.52 -18.08 -28.29
N ILE A 630 -29.63 -18.04 -26.96
CA ILE A 630 -30.63 -18.76 -26.19
C ILE A 630 -31.33 -17.77 -25.23
N ALA A 631 -32.60 -17.48 -25.50
CA ALA A 631 -33.51 -16.74 -24.63
C ALA A 631 -34.46 -17.75 -23.96
N ARG A 632 -34.17 -18.17 -22.73
CA ARG A 632 -34.81 -19.37 -22.14
C ARG A 632 -36.30 -19.23 -21.89
N GLU A 633 -36.75 -18.06 -21.44
CA GLU A 633 -38.16 -17.76 -21.15
C GLU A 633 -38.69 -16.60 -22.01
N GLY A 634 -37.82 -15.82 -22.67
CA GLY A 634 -38.19 -14.64 -23.46
C GLY A 634 -37.93 -14.80 -24.96
N ALA A 635 -37.77 -13.65 -25.63
CA ALA A 635 -37.61 -13.55 -27.08
C ALA A 635 -36.20 -13.09 -27.50
N ILE A 636 -35.80 -13.46 -28.72
CA ILE A 636 -34.62 -12.91 -29.40
C ILE A 636 -35.08 -11.79 -30.32
N ILE A 637 -34.58 -10.57 -30.11
CA ILE A 637 -35.09 -9.33 -30.71
C ILE A 637 -33.96 -8.63 -31.46
N ASP A 638 -34.18 -8.28 -32.72
CA ASP A 638 -33.25 -7.44 -33.49
C ASP A 638 -33.21 -6.00 -32.93
N THR A 639 -32.01 -5.43 -32.81
CA THR A 639 -31.79 -4.04 -32.43
C THR A 639 -30.89 -3.23 -33.37
N ASN A 640 -30.35 -3.83 -34.44
CA ASN A 640 -29.43 -3.17 -35.38
C ASN A 640 -30.10 -2.82 -36.72
N GLY A 641 -31.36 -3.21 -36.92
CA GLY A 641 -32.11 -2.94 -38.14
C GLY A 641 -31.64 -3.84 -39.27
N PHE A 642 -31.62 -3.36 -40.51
CA PHE A 642 -31.32 -4.22 -41.67
C PHE A 642 -29.87 -4.71 -41.81
N ASP A 643 -29.00 -4.42 -40.84
CA ASP A 643 -27.62 -4.89 -40.84
C ASP A 643 -27.57 -6.29 -40.21
N ALA A 644 -26.68 -7.18 -40.66
CA ALA A 644 -26.69 -8.56 -40.15
C ALA A 644 -26.40 -8.60 -38.63
N ASN A 645 -27.32 -9.16 -37.85
CA ASN A 645 -27.13 -9.48 -36.44
C ASN A 645 -26.11 -10.61 -36.26
N VAL A 646 -26.10 -11.60 -37.14
CA VAL A 646 -25.15 -12.72 -37.05
C VAL A 646 -24.44 -12.92 -38.37
N ILE A 647 -23.10 -12.95 -38.32
CA ILE A 647 -22.24 -13.22 -39.48
C ILE A 647 -21.33 -14.38 -39.09
N GLY A 648 -21.42 -15.53 -39.78
CA GLY A 648 -20.70 -16.71 -39.34
C GLY A 648 -20.94 -17.96 -40.17
N ASP A 649 -20.50 -19.11 -39.66
CA ASP A 649 -20.73 -20.41 -40.31
C ASP A 649 -22.02 -21.08 -39.80
N GLN A 650 -22.11 -21.34 -38.50
CA GLN A 650 -23.26 -22.00 -37.87
C GLN A 650 -23.97 -21.08 -36.87
N LEU A 651 -25.31 -21.07 -36.89
CA LEU A 651 -26.14 -20.30 -35.99
C LEU A 651 -27.26 -21.16 -35.40
N LEU A 652 -27.35 -21.14 -34.07
CA LEU A 652 -28.46 -21.67 -33.29
C LEU A 652 -29.21 -20.54 -32.60
N LEU A 653 -30.52 -20.47 -32.83
CA LEU A 653 -31.45 -19.54 -32.18
C LEU A 653 -32.47 -20.34 -31.38
N SER A 654 -32.62 -20.07 -30.08
CA SER A 654 -33.66 -20.71 -29.27
C SER A 654 -34.33 -19.69 -28.36
N ALA A 655 -35.65 -19.57 -28.46
CA ALA A 655 -36.43 -18.64 -27.68
C ALA A 655 -37.78 -19.25 -27.28
N GLU A 656 -38.29 -18.95 -26.08
CA GLU A 656 -39.64 -19.38 -25.69
C GLU A 656 -40.71 -18.48 -26.32
N ASP A 657 -40.52 -17.16 -26.29
CA ASP A 657 -41.48 -16.15 -26.80
C ASP A 657 -41.20 -15.74 -28.27
N GLY A 658 -40.24 -16.38 -28.93
CA GLY A 658 -40.01 -16.28 -30.37
C GLY A 658 -38.67 -15.68 -30.79
N VAL A 659 -38.32 -15.93 -32.06
CA VAL A 659 -37.09 -15.47 -32.71
C VAL A 659 -37.45 -14.42 -33.76
N GLY A 660 -37.09 -13.17 -33.51
CA GLY A 660 -37.46 -12.03 -34.36
C GLY A 660 -38.98 -11.79 -34.37
N SER A 661 -39.41 -10.93 -35.29
CA SER A 661 -40.83 -10.67 -35.55
C SER A 661 -41.07 -10.43 -37.04
N PHE A 662 -42.33 -10.51 -37.48
CA PHE A 662 -42.66 -10.17 -38.87
C PHE A 662 -42.27 -8.73 -39.26
N ALA A 663 -42.26 -7.81 -38.29
CA ALA A 663 -41.92 -6.41 -38.53
C ALA A 663 -40.40 -6.17 -38.59
N ASP A 664 -39.63 -7.03 -37.92
CA ASP A 664 -38.18 -6.93 -37.71
C ASP A 664 -37.64 -8.35 -37.53
N MET A 665 -37.14 -8.93 -38.63
CA MET A 665 -36.60 -10.29 -38.65
C MET A 665 -35.17 -10.26 -38.12
N ILE A 666 -34.65 -11.39 -37.63
CA ILE A 666 -33.21 -11.47 -37.36
C ILE A 666 -32.47 -11.55 -38.70
N ASP A 667 -31.69 -10.52 -39.00
CA ASP A 667 -30.86 -10.45 -40.21
C ASP A 667 -29.57 -11.26 -40.01
N THR A 668 -29.26 -12.19 -40.90
CA THR A 668 -28.14 -13.12 -40.76
C THR A 668 -27.30 -13.19 -42.04
N GLN A 669 -26.06 -13.66 -41.90
CA GLN A 669 -25.18 -14.08 -42.99
C GLN A 669 -24.46 -15.35 -42.53
N VAL A 670 -25.18 -16.47 -42.57
CA VAL A 670 -24.72 -17.76 -42.05
C VAL A 670 -24.87 -18.87 -43.09
N SER A 671 -24.01 -19.90 -43.00
CA SER A 671 -24.08 -21.08 -43.86
C SER A 671 -25.16 -22.05 -43.41
N THR A 672 -25.31 -22.22 -42.09
CA THR A 672 -26.21 -23.20 -41.45
C THR A 672 -27.00 -22.54 -40.32
N LEU A 673 -28.30 -22.83 -40.27
CA LEU A 673 -29.24 -22.32 -39.27
C LEU A 673 -30.04 -23.45 -38.62
N GLU A 674 -30.10 -23.40 -37.29
CA GLU A 674 -31.03 -24.11 -36.42
C GLU A 674 -31.82 -23.06 -35.62
N ALA A 675 -33.16 -23.12 -35.59
CA ALA A 675 -33.99 -22.09 -34.98
C ALA A 675 -35.28 -22.61 -34.33
N HIS A 676 -35.47 -22.34 -33.04
CA HIS A 676 -36.63 -22.78 -32.27
C HIS A 676 -37.32 -21.61 -31.60
N GLY A 677 -38.55 -21.29 -32.03
CA GLY A 677 -39.34 -20.18 -31.51
C GLY A 677 -40.39 -20.56 -30.46
N ASN A 678 -40.60 -21.86 -30.21
CA ASN A 678 -41.58 -22.40 -29.24
C ASN A 678 -42.95 -21.69 -29.26
N GLN A 679 -43.31 -20.95 -28.22
CA GLN A 679 -44.60 -20.26 -28.11
C GLN A 679 -44.68 -18.98 -28.96
N GLY A 680 -43.55 -18.48 -29.45
CA GLY A 680 -43.48 -17.50 -30.53
C GLY A 680 -43.27 -18.13 -31.91
N GLY A 681 -42.83 -17.30 -32.86
CA GLY A 681 -42.52 -17.68 -34.23
C GLY A 681 -41.03 -17.68 -34.50
N VAL A 682 -40.66 -18.00 -35.73
CA VAL A 682 -39.28 -17.89 -36.22
C VAL A 682 -39.28 -16.96 -37.43
N PHE A 683 -38.62 -15.81 -37.32
CA PHE A 683 -38.54 -14.79 -38.36
C PHE A 683 -37.07 -14.46 -38.65
N VAL A 684 -36.51 -15.03 -39.73
CA VAL A 684 -35.08 -14.91 -40.07
C VAL A 684 -34.90 -14.52 -41.54
N ALA A 685 -34.00 -13.58 -41.80
CA ALA A 685 -33.59 -13.17 -43.14
C ALA A 685 -32.09 -13.37 -43.34
N ASN A 686 -31.70 -14.36 -44.14
CA ASN A 686 -30.30 -14.68 -44.38
C ASN A 686 -29.76 -14.09 -45.70
N GLN A 687 -28.57 -13.53 -45.64
CA GLN A 687 -27.80 -13.12 -46.80
C GLN A 687 -26.92 -14.28 -47.28
N GLY A 688 -26.97 -14.57 -48.58
CA GLY A 688 -26.20 -15.66 -49.19
C GLY A 688 -27.00 -16.97 -49.26
N ALA A 689 -26.28 -18.09 -49.31
CA ALA A 689 -26.86 -19.42 -49.31
C ALA A 689 -27.15 -19.87 -47.87
N LEU A 690 -28.21 -20.65 -47.66
CA LEU A 690 -28.62 -21.12 -46.33
C LEU A 690 -28.89 -22.63 -46.32
N THR A 691 -28.38 -23.32 -45.31
CA THR A 691 -28.77 -24.69 -44.97
C THR A 691 -29.56 -24.68 -43.66
N LEU A 692 -30.71 -25.34 -43.62
CA LEU A 692 -31.46 -25.62 -42.40
C LEU A 692 -31.09 -27.05 -41.96
N GLU A 693 -30.44 -27.18 -40.81
CA GLU A 693 -29.91 -28.43 -40.27
C GLU A 693 -29.96 -28.38 -38.75
N ASP A 694 -30.34 -29.48 -38.10
CA ASP A 694 -30.18 -29.68 -36.66
C ASP A 694 -28.75 -30.16 -36.42
N PHE A 695 -27.91 -29.27 -35.91
CA PHE A 695 -26.52 -29.57 -35.59
C PHE A 695 -26.28 -29.67 -34.07
N ASP A 696 -27.21 -29.20 -33.24
CA ASP A 696 -27.20 -29.36 -31.77
C ASP A 696 -28.47 -30.04 -31.27
N ALA A 697 -28.51 -31.38 -31.41
CA ALA A 697 -29.61 -32.22 -30.95
C ALA A 697 -29.95 -32.14 -29.44
N ALA A 698 -29.22 -31.36 -28.64
CA ALA A 698 -29.55 -31.06 -27.25
C ALA A 698 -30.54 -29.89 -27.10
N VAL A 699 -30.72 -29.08 -28.14
CA VAL A 699 -31.68 -27.98 -28.21
C VAL A 699 -32.85 -28.41 -29.09
N GLY A 700 -34.07 -28.01 -28.71
CA GLY A 700 -35.27 -28.39 -29.45
C GLY A 700 -35.54 -29.91 -29.50
N THR A 701 -36.18 -30.36 -30.58
CA THR A 701 -36.39 -31.78 -30.87
C THR A 701 -35.34 -32.25 -31.86
N ALA A 702 -34.62 -33.31 -31.53
CA ALA A 702 -33.62 -33.88 -32.43
C ALA A 702 -34.22 -34.27 -33.80
N GLY A 703 -33.58 -33.80 -34.87
CA GLY A 703 -33.96 -33.95 -36.27
C GLY A 703 -34.83 -32.82 -36.82
N GLU A 704 -35.10 -31.76 -36.04
CA GLU A 704 -35.90 -30.61 -36.47
C GLU A 704 -35.00 -29.36 -36.54
N ALA A 705 -34.73 -28.83 -37.74
CA ALA A 705 -33.91 -27.63 -37.92
C ALA A 705 -34.64 -26.34 -37.53
N VAL A 706 -35.93 -26.24 -37.84
CA VAL A 706 -36.71 -25.03 -37.55
C VAL A 706 -38.07 -25.39 -36.97
N THR A 707 -38.38 -24.86 -35.78
CA THR A 707 -39.64 -25.19 -35.10
C THR A 707 -40.35 -23.98 -34.49
N ALA A 708 -41.68 -24.01 -34.52
CA ALA A 708 -42.53 -23.07 -33.81
C ALA A 708 -43.89 -23.71 -33.46
N VAL A 709 -44.55 -23.15 -32.44
CA VAL A 709 -45.87 -23.56 -31.97
C VAL A 709 -46.83 -22.38 -32.04
N GLY A 710 -46.54 -21.27 -31.37
CA GLY A 710 -47.54 -20.22 -31.16
C GLY A 710 -47.63 -19.13 -32.22
N ASP A 711 -46.62 -18.99 -33.10
CA ASP A 711 -46.67 -18.09 -34.28
C ASP A 711 -46.10 -18.77 -35.55
N GLU A 712 -46.11 -18.06 -36.67
CA GLU A 712 -45.64 -18.51 -37.99
C GLU A 712 -44.12 -18.77 -38.04
N ILE A 713 -43.70 -19.57 -39.02
CA ILE A 713 -42.29 -19.72 -39.41
C ILE A 713 -42.07 -18.97 -40.72
N VAL A 714 -41.16 -18.01 -40.73
CA VAL A 714 -40.74 -17.25 -41.92
C VAL A 714 -39.22 -17.25 -41.99
N VAL A 715 -38.67 -18.00 -42.94
CA VAL A 715 -37.23 -18.02 -43.23
C VAL A 715 -37.02 -17.58 -44.67
N THR A 716 -36.22 -16.53 -44.84
CA THR A 716 -35.86 -16.02 -46.16
C THR A 716 -34.36 -16.06 -46.39
N THR A 717 -33.93 -16.23 -47.63
CA THR A 717 -32.51 -16.22 -47.97
C THR A 717 -32.24 -15.67 -49.38
N ALA A 718 -31.03 -15.20 -49.67
CA ALA A 718 -30.64 -14.71 -51.00
C ALA A 718 -30.35 -15.83 -52.03
N SER A 719 -30.56 -17.09 -51.63
CA SER A 719 -30.50 -18.30 -52.46
C SER A 719 -29.08 -18.86 -52.71
N PRO A 720 -28.92 -20.20 -52.81
CA PRO A 720 -29.92 -21.27 -52.59
C PRO A 720 -30.31 -21.49 -51.12
N MET A 721 -31.45 -22.15 -50.88
CA MET A 721 -31.82 -22.74 -49.59
C MET A 721 -31.76 -24.28 -49.66
N THR A 722 -31.17 -24.94 -48.67
CA THR A 722 -31.21 -26.40 -48.52
C THR A 722 -31.82 -26.77 -47.18
N ILE A 723 -32.77 -27.70 -47.15
CA ILE A 723 -33.44 -28.18 -45.94
C ILE A 723 -32.98 -29.61 -45.69
N ASN A 724 -32.08 -29.81 -44.73
CA ASN A 724 -31.49 -31.10 -44.40
C ASN A 724 -32.21 -31.83 -43.27
N ASP A 725 -32.84 -31.09 -42.35
CA ASP A 725 -33.64 -31.60 -41.24
C ASP A 725 -35.02 -30.92 -41.20
N ASP A 726 -35.93 -31.45 -40.38
CA ASP A 726 -37.35 -31.16 -40.47
C ASP A 726 -37.66 -29.70 -40.13
N VAL A 727 -38.61 -29.09 -40.84
CA VAL A 727 -39.20 -27.80 -40.50
C VAL A 727 -40.63 -28.04 -40.02
N VAL A 728 -40.91 -27.70 -38.76
CA VAL A 728 -42.15 -28.11 -38.08
C VAL A 728 -42.85 -26.92 -37.43
N GLN A 729 -44.05 -26.59 -37.91
CA GLN A 729 -45.00 -25.73 -37.20
C GLN A 729 -46.07 -26.60 -36.58
N SER A 730 -46.20 -26.62 -35.24
CA SER A 730 -47.11 -27.55 -34.54
C SER A 730 -48.36 -26.94 -33.90
N GLY A 731 -48.52 -25.62 -33.96
CA GLY A 731 -49.75 -24.92 -33.54
C GLY A 731 -50.73 -24.61 -34.67
N GLY A 732 -50.41 -24.98 -35.90
CA GLY A 732 -51.29 -24.88 -37.05
C GLY A 732 -51.31 -23.53 -37.74
N LEU A 733 -50.18 -22.84 -37.72
CA LEU A 733 -49.92 -21.58 -38.43
C LEU A 733 -49.00 -21.80 -39.63
N ASP A 734 -48.76 -20.74 -40.39
CA ASP A 734 -48.12 -20.81 -41.69
C ASP A 734 -46.60 -21.08 -41.60
N ILE A 735 -46.07 -21.73 -42.63
CA ILE A 735 -44.63 -21.87 -42.90
C ILE A 735 -44.32 -21.17 -44.22
N SER A 736 -43.40 -20.23 -44.21
CA SER A 736 -42.91 -19.51 -45.39
C SER A 736 -41.40 -19.67 -45.54
N LEU A 737 -40.98 -20.41 -46.56
CA LEU A 737 -39.57 -20.63 -46.92
C LEU A 737 -39.29 -20.01 -48.29
N ILE A 738 -38.47 -18.96 -48.31
CA ILE A 738 -38.28 -18.12 -49.51
C ILE A 738 -36.80 -17.99 -49.84
N ALA A 739 -36.40 -18.42 -51.03
CA ALA A 739 -35.07 -18.21 -51.58
C ALA A 739 -35.14 -17.22 -52.74
N PHE A 740 -34.61 -16.02 -52.55
CA PHE A 740 -34.64 -14.93 -53.51
C PHE A 740 -33.54 -15.10 -54.56
N GLY A 741 -33.86 -15.16 -55.85
CA GLY A 741 -32.84 -15.24 -56.89
C GLY A 741 -33.38 -15.32 -58.31
N SER A 742 -32.50 -15.33 -59.30
CA SER A 742 -32.84 -15.50 -60.73
C SER A 742 -31.80 -16.25 -61.57
N ALA A 743 -30.72 -16.75 -60.95
CA ALA A 743 -29.75 -17.64 -61.58
C ALA A 743 -30.23 -19.10 -61.52
N ASP A 744 -29.73 -19.93 -62.44
CA ASP A 744 -30.03 -21.38 -62.54
C ASP A 744 -29.58 -22.21 -61.29
N THR A 745 -29.06 -21.57 -60.24
CA THR A 745 -28.65 -22.19 -58.98
C THR A 745 -29.46 -21.69 -57.80
N ASP A 746 -30.47 -20.85 -58.05
CA ASP A 746 -31.23 -20.17 -57.02
C ASP A 746 -32.42 -21.02 -56.56
N ASP A 747 -32.11 -22.23 -56.12
CA ASP A 747 -33.05 -23.29 -55.81
C ASP A 747 -33.42 -23.37 -54.32
N ILE A 748 -34.55 -24.02 -54.04
CA ILE A 748 -34.82 -24.63 -52.73
C ILE A 748 -34.69 -26.14 -52.88
N THR A 749 -33.74 -26.76 -52.18
CA THR A 749 -33.59 -28.22 -52.10
C THR A 749 -34.16 -28.74 -50.78
N ILE A 750 -35.08 -29.69 -50.83
CA ILE A 750 -35.76 -30.28 -49.68
C ILE A 750 -35.32 -31.74 -49.53
N ASN A 751 -34.55 -32.04 -48.48
CA ASN A 751 -34.08 -33.39 -48.13
C ASN A 751 -34.86 -34.01 -46.95
N ALA A 752 -35.48 -33.18 -46.11
CA ALA A 752 -36.26 -33.55 -44.93
C ALA A 752 -37.73 -33.06 -45.00
N ASP A 753 -38.53 -33.34 -43.98
CA ASP A 753 -39.96 -33.03 -43.98
C ASP A 753 -40.22 -31.54 -43.65
N VAL A 754 -41.21 -30.95 -44.33
CA VAL A 754 -41.75 -29.62 -43.99
C VAL A 754 -43.22 -29.80 -43.62
N SER A 755 -43.58 -29.55 -42.37
CA SER A 755 -44.90 -29.90 -41.84
C SER A 755 -45.55 -28.79 -41.01
N ALA A 756 -46.79 -28.44 -41.38
CA ALA A 756 -47.68 -27.58 -40.61
C ALA A 756 -48.80 -28.45 -40.02
N THR A 757 -48.70 -28.74 -38.72
CA THR A 757 -49.57 -29.66 -37.99
C THR A 757 -50.38 -28.92 -36.93
N GLY A 758 -51.51 -29.50 -36.49
CA GLY A 758 -52.28 -28.95 -35.35
C GLY A 758 -53.30 -27.84 -35.69
N GLY A 759 -53.40 -27.39 -36.94
CA GLY A 759 -54.40 -26.41 -37.40
C GLY A 759 -54.54 -26.34 -38.91
N ALA A 760 -54.80 -25.15 -39.48
CA ALA A 760 -55.11 -24.96 -40.91
C ALA A 760 -54.13 -23.97 -41.58
N GLY A 761 -52.89 -23.95 -41.11
CA GLY A 761 -51.82 -23.11 -41.67
C GLY A 761 -51.34 -23.64 -43.02
N ASP A 762 -50.93 -22.71 -43.88
CA ASP A 762 -50.48 -22.96 -45.24
C ASP A 762 -48.95 -23.12 -45.29
N ILE A 763 -48.44 -23.85 -46.30
CA ILE A 763 -46.98 -23.95 -46.53
C ILE A 763 -46.61 -23.25 -47.85
N PHE A 764 -45.90 -22.12 -47.74
CA PHE A 764 -45.38 -21.34 -48.85
C PHE A 764 -43.90 -21.64 -49.08
N ILE A 765 -43.58 -22.26 -50.21
CA ILE A 765 -42.20 -22.50 -50.65
C ILE A 765 -41.96 -21.76 -51.97
N VAL A 766 -41.02 -20.82 -51.98
CA VAL A 766 -40.75 -19.95 -53.13
C VAL A 766 -39.25 -19.97 -53.46
N ALA A 767 -38.89 -20.61 -54.56
CA ALA A 767 -37.54 -20.61 -55.11
C ALA A 767 -37.38 -19.57 -56.24
N GLY A 768 -36.14 -19.14 -56.49
CA GLY A 768 -35.77 -18.28 -57.62
C GLY A 768 -35.81 -19.02 -58.96
N ASP A 769 -35.45 -20.31 -58.96
CA ASP A 769 -35.55 -21.21 -60.11
C ASP A 769 -36.37 -22.48 -59.78
N ASP A 770 -35.75 -23.52 -59.20
CA ASP A 770 -36.41 -24.80 -58.94
C ASP A 770 -36.68 -25.04 -57.43
N VAL A 771 -37.82 -25.70 -57.15
CA VAL A 771 -38.04 -26.39 -55.87
C VAL A 771 -37.75 -27.88 -56.10
N ILE A 772 -36.66 -28.37 -55.52
CA ILE A 772 -36.15 -29.73 -55.69
C ILE A 772 -36.51 -30.56 -54.46
N MET A 773 -37.46 -31.47 -54.59
CA MET A 773 -37.80 -32.43 -53.52
C MET A 773 -37.08 -33.76 -53.73
N ASN A 774 -36.22 -34.15 -52.78
CA ASN A 774 -35.47 -35.41 -52.84
C ASN A 774 -36.28 -36.60 -52.31
N ALA A 775 -35.86 -37.81 -52.68
CA ALA A 775 -36.60 -39.02 -52.32
C ALA A 775 -36.57 -39.28 -50.80
N GLY A 776 -37.70 -39.08 -50.14
CA GLY A 776 -37.83 -39.26 -48.69
C GLY A 776 -38.46 -38.06 -47.99
N SER A 777 -38.34 -36.85 -48.56
CA SER A 777 -38.95 -35.63 -48.04
C SER A 777 -40.45 -35.55 -48.33
N THR A 778 -41.21 -34.97 -47.41
CA THR A 778 -42.62 -34.62 -47.57
C THR A 778 -42.87 -33.14 -47.27
N VAL A 779 -43.88 -32.57 -47.92
CA VAL A 779 -44.42 -31.25 -47.58
C VAL A 779 -45.89 -31.48 -47.26
N SER A 780 -46.31 -31.20 -46.03
CA SER A 780 -47.67 -31.51 -45.59
C SER A 780 -48.26 -30.46 -44.65
N ALA A 781 -49.40 -29.88 -45.05
CA ALA A 781 -50.31 -29.16 -44.17
C ALA A 781 -51.45 -30.09 -43.72
N GLU A 782 -51.83 -30.00 -42.44
CA GLU A 782 -52.99 -30.72 -41.90
C GLU A 782 -54.31 -29.93 -42.06
N ASN A 783 -55.43 -30.64 -41.92
CA ASN A 783 -56.79 -30.09 -41.97
C ASN A 783 -57.15 -29.35 -43.27
N ASP A 784 -57.48 -28.07 -43.17
CA ASP A 784 -57.92 -27.21 -44.28
C ASP A 784 -56.77 -26.32 -44.81
N GLY A 785 -55.51 -26.52 -44.36
CA GLY A 785 -54.34 -25.80 -44.88
C GLY A 785 -53.91 -26.29 -46.27
N ASP A 786 -53.36 -25.38 -47.08
CA ASP A 786 -53.02 -25.58 -48.50
C ASP A 786 -51.51 -25.83 -48.77
#